data_AF-A0AAE5XGD5-F1
#
_entry.id   AF-A0AAE5XGD5-F1
#
_cell.length_a   1.000
_cell.length_b   1.000
_cell.length_c   1.000
_cell.angle_alpha   90.00
_cell.angle_beta   90.00
_cell.angle_gamma   90.00
#
_symmetry.space_group_name_H-M   'P 1'
#
loop_
_entity.id
_entity.type
_entity.pdbx_description
1 polymer ?
#
loop_
_entity_poly.entity_id
_entity_poly.type
_entity_poly.pdbx_seq_one_letter_code
_entity_poly.pdbx_strand_id
1 'polypeptide(L)'
;MGYKSMTLSPTEPSKRLSARKLARLIVSAVAISQAIPALAASPVDEKREQFVISARAGHLKEAIKGLSKLYKQTHDKAVLNDLIALYSWNGELDSALALCNPCAPKTLNNDSVAILAKAQRNQKNFAAAAEHYRLLTKRSPKSRDAWLGLALTSAEMGEDIHAQKAIANYRELTRPSIERFENELYVMTVLQDKVGEVGVLQDYYNFSPDNRDIGLRLYKAAIDLGAATAAERIVKAHPDWFKGIDHYWLEYYKSTLNIRSGAKSSRPDILDKGIADLQALYDKVPTNHALRGNIELDIFYGLVVAKRFDEANKLLPAIEARQPLPAYIEEARADLYAATRRPFKALPIFKKLYAQTPTLELGKKLYYTHMDAEQYEEGGALLQKLLEDQPPKRWDFTGSFKVNNENYQQLREQSIIHQAWSGDLDAAEKSLQDALVEAPGNPWLWMDLGNVQRWQGRFSDAEYSYRRAESMLSGNAQGSAKRSLWLTQLEKGDWRGLNAKREELNTAYADYEQREINKRWNEASAPFLSVNASRVKSSNSEPDKAQNSREWRYDARLYSQRWEGQRLFIHDQKMYGEWEERDLFARYSGVGADLSFYPFTLEVEAGSGSKLNDKAYFWSAASWSLFDDLSIQASYRYNPSETPLRGLYDGSYMRQWGLGATYKLFPGASLGASASLNDFTDGNDRQAISAWLETQLWQTPRYKLSGVVSAGGSDNDDVATSYFNPKSDRNYGAELRHSYRIKVSDDWDLDQFLETSVNQYRQEGYDPATGWEISYSQQWRWRDQISVKLGVSRDKATYDGEPENGTLIFANFEMRFMQ
;
A
#
# COMPACT_ATOMS: atom_id res chain seq x y z
N MET A 1 56.67 -42.33 20.79
CA MET A 1 57.64 -41.89 19.76
C MET A 1 58.02 -40.45 20.14
N GLY A 2 59.00 -40.19 21.01
CA GLY A 2 60.45 -40.30 20.82
C GLY A 2 60.97 -39.00 20.15
N TYR A 3 61.82 -38.13 20.69
CA TYR A 3 62.77 -38.15 21.82
C TYR A 3 63.16 -36.69 22.22
N LYS A 4 63.31 -36.43 23.55
CA LYS A 4 64.31 -35.61 24.31
C LYS A 4 64.76 -34.19 23.84
N SER A 5 65.12 -33.19 24.67
CA SER A 5 65.26 -33.04 26.14
C SER A 5 65.82 -31.62 26.53
N MET A 6 65.45 -31.11 27.72
CA MET A 6 66.28 -30.45 28.77
C MET A 6 66.96 -29.07 28.52
N THR A 7 67.17 -28.13 29.46
CA THR A 7 66.60 -27.67 30.77
C THR A 7 67.53 -26.55 31.34
N LEU A 8 66.95 -25.64 32.15
CA LEU A 8 67.45 -25.02 33.41
C LEU A 8 68.58 -23.94 33.45
N SER A 9 68.28 -22.91 34.27
CA SER A 9 69.04 -21.72 34.78
C SER A 9 70.18 -22.09 35.77
N PRO A 10 70.66 -21.24 36.73
CA PRO A 10 70.88 -19.77 36.88
C PRO A 10 72.33 -19.43 37.38
N THR A 11 72.68 -18.16 37.68
CA THR A 11 73.43 -17.69 38.90
C THR A 11 73.92 -16.22 38.84
N GLU A 12 73.71 -15.50 39.95
CA GLU A 12 74.31 -14.24 40.49
C GLU A 12 75.80 -14.44 40.95
N PRO A 13 76.52 -13.56 41.73
CA PRO A 13 76.42 -12.11 42.10
C PRO A 13 77.80 -11.35 42.20
N SER A 14 77.80 -10.04 42.57
CA SER A 14 78.75 -9.37 43.54
C SER A 14 78.46 -7.84 43.61
N LYS A 15 78.06 -7.19 44.71
CA LYS A 15 78.66 -6.78 46.01
C LYS A 15 79.68 -5.59 46.01
N ARG A 16 79.23 -4.46 46.61
CA ARG A 16 79.89 -3.49 47.55
C ARG A 16 81.07 -2.64 46.98
N LEU A 17 81.50 -1.44 47.43
CA LEU A 17 81.49 -0.57 48.66
C LEU A 17 81.73 0.91 48.20
N SER A 18 81.06 1.93 48.77
CA SER A 18 81.48 2.88 49.83
C SER A 18 82.31 4.14 49.48
N ALA A 19 81.81 5.27 50.01
CA ALA A 19 82.54 6.35 50.70
C ALA A 19 83.49 7.30 49.93
N ARG A 20 83.01 8.56 49.83
CA ARG A 20 83.63 9.81 50.31
C ARG A 20 85.03 10.24 49.82
N LYS A 21 85.06 11.54 49.51
CA LYS A 21 86.14 12.54 49.67
C LYS A 21 87.11 12.65 48.49
N LEU A 22 87.06 13.82 47.83
CA LEU A 22 87.98 14.97 48.00
C LEU A 22 89.41 14.57 47.58
N ALA A 23 90.13 15.28 46.73
CA ALA A 23 90.05 16.67 46.33
C ALA A 23 91.31 16.95 45.47
N ARG A 24 91.18 17.90 44.52
CA ARG A 24 92.24 18.87 44.11
C ARG A 24 93.44 18.27 43.35
N LEU A 25 94.14 18.94 42.43
CA LEU A 25 94.13 20.28 41.82
C LEU A 25 95.10 20.18 40.59
N ILE A 26 94.74 20.80 39.44
CA ILE A 26 95.48 21.77 38.56
C ILE A 26 96.97 21.47 38.22
N VAL A 27 97.57 21.64 37.02
CA VAL A 27 97.76 22.79 36.07
C VAL A 27 98.33 22.18 34.76
N SER A 28 98.02 22.57 33.51
CA SER A 28 98.43 23.79 32.76
C SER A 28 97.87 23.70 31.32
N ALA A 29 97.09 24.68 30.86
CA ALA A 29 97.41 25.72 29.87
C ALA A 29 97.83 25.25 28.45
N VAL A 30 97.00 25.52 27.43
CA VAL A 30 97.15 26.61 26.43
C VAL A 30 95.95 26.56 25.45
N ALA A 31 95.54 27.75 25.03
CA ALA A 31 94.34 28.11 24.28
C ALA A 31 94.28 27.63 22.82
N ILE A 32 93.05 27.53 22.28
CA ILE A 32 92.56 28.36 21.16
C ILE A 32 91.02 28.37 21.19
N SER A 33 90.50 29.57 21.01
CA SER A 33 89.12 30.03 21.13
C SER A 33 88.20 29.56 19.99
N GLN A 34 86.97 29.18 20.31
CA GLN A 34 85.78 29.57 19.56
C GLN A 34 84.63 29.91 20.52
N ALA A 35 83.96 31.02 20.21
CA ALA A 35 83.04 31.74 21.07
C ALA A 35 81.74 30.99 21.38
N ILE A 36 81.33 31.01 22.66
CA ILE A 36 79.94 30.81 23.06
C ILE A 36 79.38 32.19 23.44
N PRO A 37 78.39 32.74 22.72
CA PRO A 37 77.76 33.98 23.10
C PRO A 37 76.90 33.73 24.35
N ALA A 38 77.11 34.53 25.39
CA ALA A 38 76.07 34.80 26.37
C ALA A 38 74.89 35.44 25.61
N LEU A 39 73.73 34.77 25.56
CA LEU A 39 72.51 35.42 25.07
C LEU A 39 72.20 36.57 26.03
N ALA A 40 72.56 37.79 25.64
CA ALA A 40 72.02 38.99 26.24
C ALA A 40 70.50 38.98 26.00
N ALA A 41 69.71 39.00 27.09
CA ALA A 41 68.28 39.29 26.99
C ALA A 41 68.13 40.62 26.24
N SER A 42 67.23 40.69 25.26
CA SER A 42 67.01 41.95 24.56
C SER A 42 66.45 42.98 25.56
N PRO A 43 66.69 44.29 25.39
CA PRO A 43 66.06 45.33 26.23
C PRO A 43 64.52 45.28 26.26
N VAL A 44 63.91 44.55 25.32
CA VAL A 44 62.46 44.30 25.24
C VAL A 44 62.05 43.16 26.19
N ASP A 45 62.84 42.09 26.29
CA ASP A 45 62.56 40.94 27.16
C ASP A 45 62.61 41.32 28.64
N GLU A 46 63.61 42.10 29.06
CA GLU A 46 63.73 42.56 30.45
C GLU A 46 62.54 43.45 30.87
N LYS A 47 62.12 44.36 29.98
CA LYS A 47 60.94 45.22 30.20
C LYS A 47 59.64 44.41 30.18
N ARG A 48 59.52 43.41 29.31
CA ARG A 48 58.38 42.49 29.24
C ARG A 48 58.23 41.71 30.55
N GLU A 49 59.31 41.10 31.02
CA GLU A 49 59.31 40.32 32.28
C GLU A 49 59.00 41.19 33.49
N GLN A 50 59.50 42.43 33.56
CA GLN A 50 59.15 43.38 34.61
C GLN A 50 57.64 43.65 34.69
N PHE A 51 56.97 43.83 33.54
CA PHE A 51 55.52 44.01 33.51
C PHE A 51 54.76 42.73 33.89
N VAL A 52 55.21 41.55 33.46
CA VAL A 52 54.59 40.27 33.85
C VAL A 52 54.72 40.03 35.36
N ILE A 53 55.88 40.33 35.96
CA ILE A 53 56.09 40.24 37.42
C ILE A 53 55.19 41.24 38.15
N SER A 54 55.10 42.48 37.65
CA SER A 54 54.23 43.52 38.21
C SER A 54 52.75 43.12 38.18
N ALA A 55 52.30 42.50 37.07
CA ALA A 55 50.94 41.95 36.96
C ALA A 55 50.67 40.87 38.01
N ARG A 56 51.63 39.96 38.24
CA ARG A 56 51.52 38.91 39.27
C ARG A 56 51.54 39.46 40.70
N ALA A 57 52.12 40.64 40.91
CA ALA A 57 52.11 41.36 42.18
C ALA A 57 50.81 42.17 42.43
N GLY A 58 49.83 42.10 41.52
CA GLY A 58 48.51 42.74 41.66
C GLY A 58 48.34 44.06 40.89
N HIS A 59 49.39 44.55 40.23
CA HIS A 59 49.35 45.78 39.42
C HIS A 59 48.98 45.51 37.96
N LEU A 60 47.85 44.81 37.75
CA LEU A 60 47.46 44.27 36.45
C LEU A 60 47.17 45.37 35.41
N LYS A 61 46.50 46.46 35.80
CA LYS A 61 46.14 47.56 34.88
C LYS A 61 47.37 48.35 34.42
N GLU A 62 48.30 48.61 35.33
CA GLU A 62 49.57 49.27 35.03
C GLU A 62 50.44 48.41 34.13
N ALA A 63 50.49 47.09 34.38
CA ALA A 63 51.22 46.14 33.56
C ALA A 63 50.63 46.03 32.14
N ILE A 64 49.30 45.98 31.99
CA ILE A 64 48.63 46.00 30.68
C ILE A 64 48.96 47.28 29.92
N LYS A 65 48.91 48.45 30.58
CA LYS A 65 49.26 49.73 29.95
C LYS A 65 50.73 49.76 29.50
N GLY A 66 51.63 49.23 30.33
CA GLY A 66 53.05 49.11 30.05
C GLY A 66 53.36 48.20 28.87
N LEU A 67 52.84 46.97 28.89
CA LEU A 67 52.98 46.00 27.80
C LEU A 67 52.29 46.46 26.51
N SER A 68 51.15 47.15 26.59
CA SER A 68 50.51 47.75 25.41
C SER A 68 51.41 48.77 24.73
N LYS A 69 52.08 49.62 25.51
CA LYS A 69 53.04 50.61 24.98
C LYS A 69 54.27 49.91 24.38
N LEU A 70 54.78 48.89 25.07
CA LEU A 70 55.93 48.10 24.62
C LEU A 70 55.61 47.37 23.31
N TYR A 71 54.43 46.77 23.19
CA TYR A 71 53.98 46.09 21.98
C TYR A 71 53.84 47.06 20.79
N LYS A 72 53.25 48.25 20.99
CA LYS A 72 53.16 49.28 19.94
C LYS A 72 54.52 49.71 19.39
N GLN A 73 55.57 49.66 20.20
CA GLN A 73 56.93 50.06 19.81
C GLN A 73 57.71 48.93 19.14
N THR A 74 57.46 47.69 19.55
CA THR A 74 58.33 46.56 19.20
C THR A 74 57.68 45.59 18.21
N HIS A 75 56.35 45.51 18.20
CA HIS A 75 55.57 44.47 17.51
C HIS A 75 56.07 43.05 17.83
N ASP A 76 56.67 42.87 19.02
CA ASP A 76 57.28 41.61 19.41
C ASP A 76 56.22 40.56 19.78
N LYS A 77 56.43 39.33 19.31
CA LYS A 77 55.49 38.22 19.50
C LYS A 77 55.39 37.75 20.95
N ALA A 78 56.47 37.80 21.73
CA ALA A 78 56.47 37.39 23.13
C ALA A 78 55.74 38.43 23.98
N VAL A 79 55.95 39.72 23.68
CA VAL A 79 55.17 40.83 24.28
C VAL A 79 53.68 40.69 23.95
N LEU A 80 53.32 40.31 22.72
CA LEU A 80 51.93 40.05 22.34
C LEU A 80 51.30 38.89 23.11
N ASN A 81 52.00 37.76 23.27
CA ASN A 81 51.49 36.61 24.04
C ASN A 81 51.23 36.99 25.51
N ASP A 82 52.17 37.70 26.15
CA ASP A 82 52.02 38.13 27.54
C ASP A 82 50.89 39.16 27.68
N LEU A 83 50.74 40.07 26.71
CA LEU A 83 49.66 41.05 26.70
C LEU A 83 48.28 40.40 26.53
N ILE A 84 48.13 39.41 25.64
CA ILE A 84 46.90 38.60 25.50
C ILE A 84 46.57 37.87 26.81
N ALA A 85 47.57 37.29 27.47
CA ALA A 85 47.40 36.62 28.75
C ALA A 85 46.93 37.59 29.85
N LEU A 86 47.51 38.80 29.93
CA LEU A 86 47.09 39.79 30.92
C LEU A 86 45.68 40.33 30.67
N TYR A 87 45.29 40.56 29.41
CA TYR A 87 43.90 40.92 29.09
C TYR A 87 42.90 39.82 29.48
N SER A 88 43.28 38.54 29.30
CA SER A 88 42.49 37.40 29.79
C SER A 88 42.36 37.40 31.32
N TRP A 89 43.44 37.67 32.05
CA TRP A 89 43.42 37.77 33.52
C TRP A 89 42.55 38.91 34.03
N ASN A 90 42.47 40.01 33.29
CA ASN A 90 41.63 41.17 33.61
C ASN A 90 40.15 40.97 33.19
N GLY A 91 39.79 39.83 32.59
CA GLY A 91 38.44 39.54 32.08
C GLY A 91 38.09 40.27 30.78
N GLU A 92 39.03 41.01 30.17
CA GLU A 92 38.83 41.85 28.99
C GLU A 92 39.16 41.09 27.69
N LEU A 93 38.45 39.97 27.46
CA LEU A 93 38.67 39.11 26.29
C LEU A 93 38.44 39.81 24.95
N ASP A 94 37.55 40.81 24.89
CA ASP A 94 37.32 41.61 23.69
C ASP A 94 38.55 42.46 23.34
N SER A 95 39.25 42.95 24.36
CA SER A 95 40.50 43.71 24.19
C SER A 95 41.64 42.78 23.76
N ALA A 96 41.70 41.55 24.29
CA ALA A 96 42.63 40.54 23.81
C ALA A 96 42.40 40.21 22.32
N LEU A 97 41.15 40.12 21.87
CA LEU A 97 40.81 39.86 20.47
C LEU A 97 41.18 41.04 19.56
N ALA A 98 40.96 42.27 20.01
CA ALA A 98 41.27 43.49 19.25
C ALA A 98 42.77 43.67 18.98
N LEU A 99 43.65 43.14 19.83
CA LEU A 99 45.11 43.14 19.60
C LEU A 99 45.53 42.28 18.40
N CYS A 100 44.67 41.35 17.99
CA CYS A 100 44.98 40.31 17.02
C CYS A 100 44.33 40.59 15.65
N ASN A 101 44.42 41.84 15.17
CA ASN A 101 43.84 42.28 13.89
C ASN A 101 44.76 43.29 13.14
N PRO A 102 45.62 42.86 12.20
CA PRO A 102 45.93 41.48 11.81
C PRO A 102 47.06 40.88 12.66
N CYS A 103 46.86 39.66 13.14
CA CYS A 103 47.93 38.82 13.70
C CYS A 103 47.96 37.48 12.96
N ALA A 104 49.06 36.72 13.09
CA ALA A 104 49.16 35.36 12.59
C ALA A 104 49.01 34.36 13.75
N PRO A 105 47.86 33.71 13.97
CA PRO A 105 47.67 32.76 15.10
C PRO A 105 48.71 31.63 15.11
N LYS A 106 49.29 31.30 13.95
CA LYS A 106 50.38 30.33 13.82
C LYS A 106 51.69 30.77 14.51
N THR A 107 51.90 32.04 14.83
CA THR A 107 53.13 32.52 15.47
C THR A 107 52.98 32.70 16.99
N LEU A 108 51.75 32.57 17.51
CA LEU A 108 51.43 32.67 18.92
C LEU A 108 51.62 31.33 19.65
N ASN A 109 51.79 31.40 20.98
CA ASN A 109 51.81 30.22 21.85
C ASN A 109 50.39 29.65 22.02
N ASN A 110 50.29 28.40 22.48
CA ASN A 110 49.00 27.70 22.56
C ASN A 110 48.01 28.38 23.52
N ASP A 111 48.49 28.92 24.65
CA ASP A 111 47.63 29.60 25.62
C ASP A 111 46.99 30.86 25.04
N SER A 112 47.77 31.67 24.30
CA SER A 112 47.26 32.87 23.63
C SER A 112 46.27 32.52 22.53
N VAL A 113 46.53 31.46 21.75
CA VAL A 113 45.57 30.97 20.75
C VAL A 113 44.29 30.47 21.41
N ALA A 114 44.35 29.80 22.57
CA ALA A 114 43.18 29.34 23.31
C ALA A 114 42.35 30.50 23.88
N ILE A 115 43.01 31.53 24.42
CA ILE A 115 42.36 32.76 24.89
C ILE A 115 41.62 33.46 23.74
N LEU A 116 42.27 33.60 22.59
CA LEU A 116 41.66 34.21 21.40
C LEU A 116 40.48 33.37 20.86
N ALA A 117 40.62 32.04 20.82
CA ALA A 117 39.54 31.14 20.42
C ALA A 117 38.33 31.25 21.34
N LYS A 118 38.56 31.33 22.66
CA LYS A 118 37.53 31.57 23.67
C LYS A 118 36.85 32.94 23.49
N ALA A 119 37.63 34.00 23.25
CA ALA A 119 37.10 35.34 22.98
C ALA A 119 36.23 35.36 21.72
N GLN A 120 36.69 34.72 20.63
CA GLN A 120 35.93 34.59 19.38
C GLN A 120 34.61 33.83 19.57
N ARG A 121 34.62 32.72 20.31
CA ARG A 121 33.40 31.97 20.65
C ARG A 121 32.42 32.84 21.44
N ASN A 122 32.90 33.59 22.45
CA ASN A 122 32.06 34.48 23.25
C ASN A 122 31.39 35.59 22.41
N GLN A 123 32.09 36.09 21.39
CA GLN A 123 31.53 37.04 20.42
C GLN A 123 30.68 36.37 19.31
N LYS A 124 30.40 35.06 19.42
CA LYS A 124 29.68 34.27 18.40
C LYS A 124 30.38 34.19 17.04
N ASN A 125 31.68 34.46 16.98
CA ASN A 125 32.50 34.25 15.78
C ASN A 125 33.00 32.79 15.75
N PHE A 126 32.05 31.87 15.55
CA PHE A 126 32.31 30.42 15.68
C PHE A 126 33.29 29.90 14.62
N ALA A 127 33.25 30.41 13.40
CA ALA A 127 34.17 30.00 12.34
C ALA A 127 35.64 30.30 12.69
N ALA A 128 35.91 31.51 13.18
CA ALA A 128 37.25 31.88 13.61
C ALA A 128 37.68 31.05 14.84
N ALA A 129 36.81 30.92 15.83
CA ALA A 129 37.09 30.11 17.03
C ALA A 129 37.39 28.65 16.68
N ALA A 130 36.63 28.04 15.77
CA ALA A 130 36.81 26.66 15.34
C ALA A 130 38.16 26.48 14.64
N GLU A 131 38.58 27.40 13.78
CA GLU A 131 39.91 27.39 13.16
C GLU A 131 41.04 27.43 14.20
N HIS A 132 40.91 28.26 15.24
CA HIS A 132 41.92 28.36 16.30
C HIS A 132 41.95 27.10 17.15
N TYR A 133 40.79 26.52 17.50
CA TYR A 133 40.74 25.24 18.20
C TYR A 133 41.23 24.07 17.35
N ARG A 134 40.96 24.02 16.02
CA ARG A 134 41.55 23.03 15.09
C ARG A 134 43.07 23.14 15.03
N LEU A 135 43.61 24.37 15.08
CA LEU A 135 45.05 24.58 15.17
C LEU A 135 45.60 24.03 16.50
N LEU A 136 44.92 24.26 17.61
CA LEU A 136 45.31 23.76 18.93
C LEU A 136 45.26 22.23 19.01
N THR A 137 44.24 21.57 18.47
CA THR A 137 44.16 20.10 18.47
C THR A 137 45.26 19.47 17.61
N LYS A 138 45.70 20.13 16.53
CA LYS A 138 46.88 19.71 15.75
C LYS A 138 48.20 19.90 16.50
N ARG A 139 48.37 21.02 17.20
CA ARG A 139 49.61 21.34 17.95
C ARG A 139 49.74 20.57 19.25
N SER A 140 48.62 20.26 19.89
CA SER A 140 48.58 19.59 21.18
C SER A 140 47.44 18.57 21.19
N PRO A 141 47.63 17.41 20.52
CA PRO A 141 46.59 16.39 20.39
C PRO A 141 46.11 15.82 21.73
N LYS A 142 46.89 15.97 22.80
CA LYS A 142 46.53 15.53 24.16
C LYS A 142 45.83 16.61 25.01
N SER A 143 45.58 17.80 24.45
CA SER A 143 44.92 18.90 25.17
C SER A 143 43.41 18.68 25.23
N ARG A 144 42.89 18.40 26.43
CA ARG A 144 41.44 18.24 26.68
C ARG A 144 40.67 19.52 26.35
N ASP A 145 41.20 20.67 26.76
CA ASP A 145 40.54 21.97 26.56
C ASP A 145 40.48 22.38 25.08
N ALA A 146 41.48 21.99 24.28
CA ALA A 146 41.47 22.23 22.84
C ALA A 146 40.37 21.41 22.15
N TRP A 147 40.21 20.13 22.53
CA TRP A 147 39.16 19.27 21.99
C TRP A 147 37.75 19.67 22.46
N LEU A 148 37.61 20.04 23.74
CA LEU A 148 36.34 20.57 24.27
C LEU A 148 35.96 21.89 23.59
N GLY A 149 36.90 22.83 23.49
CA GLY A 149 36.68 24.11 22.81
C GLY A 149 36.29 23.93 21.34
N LEU A 150 36.93 22.97 20.64
CA LEU A 150 36.54 22.61 19.28
C LEU A 150 35.12 22.03 19.22
N ALA A 151 34.79 21.10 20.13
CA ALA A 151 33.48 20.46 20.17
C ALA A 151 32.34 21.47 20.40
N LEU A 152 32.49 22.34 21.41
CA LEU A 152 31.52 23.38 21.74
C LEU A 152 31.31 24.34 20.57
N THR A 153 32.42 24.82 19.99
CA THR A 153 32.37 25.80 18.89
C THR A 153 31.80 25.19 17.61
N SER A 154 32.19 23.97 17.25
CA SER A 154 31.64 23.27 16.09
C SER A 154 30.15 22.96 16.26
N ALA A 155 29.70 22.61 17.46
CA ALA A 155 28.29 22.38 17.75
C ALA A 155 27.47 23.68 17.58
N GLU A 156 27.94 24.78 18.15
CA GLU A 156 27.28 26.10 18.04
C GLU A 156 27.28 26.66 16.61
N MET A 157 28.17 26.17 15.76
CA MET A 157 28.23 26.49 14.33
C MET A 157 27.33 25.60 13.45
N GLY A 158 26.76 24.52 13.99
CA GLY A 158 26.00 23.52 13.23
C GLY A 158 26.86 22.55 12.40
N GLU A 159 28.13 22.33 12.78
CA GLU A 159 28.99 21.33 12.17
C GLU A 159 28.95 19.98 12.93
N ASP A 160 27.86 19.24 12.77
CA ASP A 160 27.56 18.04 13.57
C ASP A 160 28.69 17.01 13.57
N ILE A 161 29.22 16.67 12.39
CA ILE A 161 30.28 15.67 12.23
C ILE A 161 31.57 16.11 12.95
N HIS A 162 31.93 17.39 12.87
CA HIS A 162 33.14 17.89 13.52
C HIS A 162 32.97 17.97 15.04
N ALA A 163 31.79 18.40 15.51
CA ALA A 163 31.46 18.43 16.93
C ALA A 163 31.49 17.03 17.54
N GLN A 164 30.86 16.05 16.90
CA GLN A 164 30.84 14.64 17.34
C GLN A 164 32.25 14.03 17.38
N LYS A 165 33.09 14.29 16.37
CA LYS A 165 34.49 13.84 16.38
C LYS A 165 35.28 14.50 17.52
N ALA A 166 35.12 15.80 17.72
CA ALA A 166 35.87 16.53 18.73
C ALA A 166 35.47 16.12 20.16
N ILE A 167 34.16 15.93 20.42
CA ILE A 167 33.69 15.50 21.73
C ILE A 167 34.08 14.04 22.04
N ALA A 168 34.16 13.17 21.03
CA ALA A 168 34.70 11.81 21.19
C ALA A 168 36.19 11.82 21.59
N ASN A 169 37.00 12.68 20.96
CA ASN A 169 38.41 12.85 21.37
C ASN A 169 38.55 13.42 22.79
N TYR A 170 37.70 14.40 23.16
CA TYR A 170 37.65 14.91 24.53
C TYR A 170 37.30 13.80 25.54
N ARG A 171 36.34 12.93 25.19
CA ARG A 171 35.90 11.79 25.98
C ARG A 171 37.03 10.79 26.25
N GLU A 172 37.83 10.46 25.25
CA GLU A 172 38.98 9.54 25.39
C GLU A 172 40.08 10.10 26.29
N LEU A 173 40.27 11.42 26.27
CA LEU A 173 41.34 12.09 27.04
C LEU A 173 40.93 12.47 28.47
N THR A 174 39.64 12.42 28.80
CA THR A 174 39.09 12.94 30.05
C THR A 174 38.46 11.81 30.88
N ARG A 175 38.89 11.67 32.14
CA ARG A 175 38.29 10.68 33.06
C ARG A 175 36.82 11.03 33.36
N PRO A 176 35.95 10.05 33.66
CA PRO A 176 34.59 10.31 34.11
C PRO A 176 34.57 11.27 35.31
N SER A 177 33.81 12.36 35.18
CA SER A 177 33.58 13.37 36.22
C SER A 177 32.29 14.13 35.90
N ILE A 178 31.71 14.80 36.91
CA ILE A 178 30.53 15.65 36.75
C ILE A 178 30.75 16.68 35.63
N GLU A 179 31.89 17.38 35.66
CA GLU A 179 32.25 18.38 34.65
C GLU A 179 32.32 17.81 33.24
N ARG A 180 32.91 16.61 33.08
CA ARG A 180 32.96 15.94 31.78
C ARG A 180 31.55 15.66 31.25
N PHE A 181 30.68 15.09 32.09
CA PHE A 181 29.32 14.74 31.66
C PHE A 181 28.49 15.97 31.28
N GLU A 182 28.56 17.05 32.06
CA GLU A 182 27.81 18.28 31.73
C GLU A 182 28.31 18.92 30.42
N ASN A 183 29.62 18.88 30.15
CA ASN A 183 30.18 19.32 28.88
C ASN A 183 29.69 18.48 27.69
N GLU A 184 29.67 17.15 27.85
CA GLU A 184 29.14 16.24 26.83
C GLU A 184 27.64 16.48 26.62
N LEU A 185 26.84 16.63 27.68
CA LEU A 185 25.39 16.91 27.59
C LEU A 185 25.09 18.23 26.89
N TYR A 186 25.87 19.28 27.16
CA TYR A 186 25.73 20.54 26.46
C TYR A 186 25.93 20.37 24.96
N VAL A 187 27.00 19.68 24.54
CA VAL A 187 27.27 19.42 23.12
C VAL A 187 26.12 18.63 22.49
N MET A 188 25.66 17.54 23.13
CA MET A 188 24.53 16.76 22.60
C MET A 188 23.25 17.59 22.49
N THR A 189 23.00 18.47 23.46
CA THR A 189 21.83 19.36 23.47
C THR A 189 21.88 20.36 22.31
N VAL A 190 23.03 21.00 22.09
CA VAL A 190 23.22 21.96 20.99
C VAL A 190 23.08 21.28 19.63
N LEU A 191 23.59 20.06 19.50
CA LEU A 191 23.46 19.25 18.29
C LEU A 191 22.06 18.65 18.09
N GLN A 192 21.17 18.76 19.09
CA GLN A 192 19.90 18.04 19.13
C GLN A 192 20.07 16.51 19.00
N ASP A 193 21.22 15.97 19.39
CA ASP A 193 21.54 14.54 19.36
C ASP A 193 20.94 13.84 20.57
N LYS A 194 19.66 13.47 20.45
CA LYS A 194 18.92 12.81 21.53
C LYS A 194 19.50 11.45 21.92
N VAL A 195 20.03 10.69 20.95
CA VAL A 195 20.64 9.38 21.21
C VAL A 195 21.94 9.56 22.00
N GLY A 196 22.77 10.52 21.59
CA GLY A 196 23.97 10.92 22.33
C GLY A 196 23.63 11.41 23.74
N GLU A 197 22.59 12.24 23.89
CA GLU A 197 22.11 12.74 25.18
C GLU A 197 21.75 11.59 26.13
N VAL A 198 20.97 10.59 25.69
CA VAL A 198 20.65 9.41 26.50
C VAL A 198 21.89 8.59 26.84
N GLY A 199 22.83 8.44 25.90
CA GLY A 199 24.10 7.75 26.17
C GLY A 199 24.91 8.41 27.29
N VAL A 200 25.05 9.74 27.23
CA VAL A 200 25.79 10.50 28.25
C VAL A 200 25.06 10.48 29.59
N LEU A 201 23.72 10.64 29.61
CA LEU A 201 22.92 10.55 30.82
C LEU A 201 23.00 9.15 31.45
N GLN A 202 23.08 8.09 30.64
CA GLN A 202 23.24 6.72 31.12
C GLN A 202 24.60 6.50 31.77
N ASP A 203 25.68 6.99 31.15
CA ASP A 203 27.03 6.92 31.73
C ASP A 203 27.13 7.74 33.02
N TYR A 204 26.49 8.91 33.05
CA TYR A 204 26.47 9.76 34.24
C TYR A 204 25.65 9.13 35.37
N TYR A 205 24.49 8.56 35.07
CA TYR A 205 23.71 7.80 36.04
C TYR A 205 24.48 6.60 36.59
N ASN A 206 25.21 5.86 35.73
CA ASN A 206 26.04 4.75 36.18
C ASN A 206 27.20 5.21 37.10
N PHE A 207 27.72 6.42 36.89
CA PHE A 207 28.74 7.02 37.75
C PHE A 207 28.17 7.48 39.10
N SER A 208 26.94 8.00 39.12
CA SER A 208 26.25 8.46 40.34
C SER A 208 24.81 7.94 40.41
N PRO A 209 24.59 6.65 40.74
CA PRO A 209 23.27 6.02 40.66
C PRO A 209 22.22 6.65 41.55
N ASP A 210 22.60 7.18 42.72
CA ASP A 210 21.67 7.82 43.67
C ASP A 210 21.38 9.30 43.35
N ASN A 211 21.93 9.84 42.26
CA ASN A 211 21.65 11.22 41.85
C ASN A 211 20.27 11.32 41.19
N ARG A 212 19.28 11.68 42.00
CA ARG A 212 17.88 11.85 41.58
C ARG A 212 17.70 12.74 40.35
N ASP A 213 18.42 13.86 40.24
CA ASP A 213 18.25 14.77 39.10
C ASP A 213 18.65 14.10 37.78
N ILE A 214 19.81 13.42 37.77
CA ILE A 214 20.32 12.70 36.59
C ILE A 214 19.42 11.51 36.27
N GLY A 215 18.95 10.77 37.28
CA GLY A 215 17.97 9.70 37.09
C GLY A 215 16.67 10.18 36.42
N LEU A 216 16.15 11.35 36.83
CA LEU A 216 14.95 11.94 36.22
C LEU A 216 15.21 12.48 34.81
N ARG A 217 16.37 13.07 34.53
CA ARG A 217 16.77 13.50 33.18
C ARG A 217 16.90 12.31 32.25
N LEU A 218 17.57 11.25 32.69
CA LEU A 218 17.71 10.00 31.94
C LEU A 218 16.36 9.36 31.67
N TYR A 219 15.48 9.30 32.67
CA TYR A 219 14.11 8.81 32.50
C TYR A 219 13.37 9.58 31.39
N LYS A 220 13.35 10.92 31.45
CA LYS A 220 12.68 11.75 30.45
C LYS A 220 13.25 11.55 29.05
N ALA A 221 14.57 11.61 28.91
CA ALA A 221 15.24 11.45 27.62
C ALA A 221 15.03 10.03 27.04
N ALA A 222 15.04 8.99 27.89
CA ALA A 222 14.74 7.63 27.48
C ALA A 222 13.28 7.46 27.03
N ILE A 223 12.34 8.07 27.74
CA ILE A 223 10.92 8.08 27.39
C ILE A 223 10.69 8.80 26.04
N ASP A 224 11.29 9.98 25.85
CA ASP A 224 11.19 10.75 24.60
C ASP A 224 11.72 9.98 23.39
N LEU A 225 12.78 9.17 23.57
CA LEU A 225 13.32 8.28 22.54
C LEU A 225 12.55 6.96 22.36
N GLY A 226 11.56 6.66 23.20
CA GLY A 226 10.89 5.36 23.21
C GLY A 226 11.76 4.21 23.77
N ALA A 227 12.84 4.51 24.48
CA ALA A 227 13.70 3.55 25.17
C ALA A 227 13.08 3.10 26.51
N ALA A 228 11.83 2.63 26.46
CA ALA A 228 11.02 2.40 27.63
C ALA A 228 11.60 1.36 28.62
N THR A 229 12.37 0.38 28.12
CA THR A 229 13.09 -0.60 28.95
C THR A 229 14.17 0.06 29.82
N ALA A 230 14.85 1.09 29.32
CA ALA A 230 15.85 1.84 30.09
C ALA A 230 15.17 2.67 31.19
N ALA A 231 14.07 3.34 30.85
CA ALA A 231 13.25 4.08 31.81
C ALA A 231 12.69 3.15 32.92
N GLU A 232 12.19 1.96 32.57
CA GLU A 232 11.67 0.98 33.52
C GLU A 232 12.72 0.52 34.55
N ARG A 233 13.98 0.38 34.13
CA ARG A 233 15.07 0.01 35.06
C ARG A 233 15.26 1.05 36.15
N ILE A 234 15.18 2.34 35.81
CA ILE A 234 15.35 3.44 36.77
C ILE A 234 14.15 3.49 37.72
N VAL A 235 12.92 3.36 37.19
CA VAL A 235 11.70 3.32 38.00
C VAL A 235 11.71 2.14 38.97
N LYS A 236 12.19 0.97 38.56
CA LYS A 236 12.32 -0.20 39.46
C LYS A 236 13.40 -0.02 40.51
N ALA A 237 14.51 0.65 40.19
CA ALA A 237 15.60 0.88 41.12
C ALA A 237 15.24 1.93 42.18
N HIS A 238 14.52 2.98 41.80
CA HIS A 238 14.15 4.10 42.68
C HIS A 238 12.67 4.48 42.54
N PRO A 239 11.73 3.61 42.99
CA PRO A 239 10.29 3.82 42.81
C PRO A 239 9.77 5.08 43.53
N ASP A 240 10.43 5.51 44.58
CA ASP A 240 10.11 6.71 45.38
C ASP A 240 10.36 8.03 44.64
N TRP A 241 11.14 8.03 43.56
CA TRP A 241 11.43 9.24 42.78
C TRP A 241 10.27 9.68 41.87
N PHE A 242 9.37 8.74 41.55
CA PHE A 242 8.37 8.86 40.49
C PHE A 242 6.95 8.91 41.06
N LYS A 243 6.09 9.71 40.44
CA LYS A 243 4.67 9.85 40.79
C LYS A 243 3.81 8.97 39.89
N GLY A 244 2.52 8.82 40.22
CA GLY A 244 1.58 8.05 39.40
C GLY A 244 1.54 8.48 37.92
N ILE A 245 1.72 9.78 37.65
CA ILE A 245 1.81 10.30 36.29
C ILE A 245 3.02 9.77 35.50
N ASP A 246 4.18 9.62 36.16
CA ASP A 246 5.37 9.09 35.51
C ASP A 246 5.13 7.62 35.12
N HIS A 247 4.46 6.85 35.99
CA HIS A 247 4.09 5.47 35.70
C HIS A 247 3.15 5.37 34.48
N TYR A 248 2.18 6.28 34.34
CA TYR A 248 1.30 6.29 33.16
C TYR A 248 2.05 6.55 31.86
N TRP A 249 3.00 7.49 31.85
CA TRP A 249 3.83 7.74 30.68
C TRP A 249 4.72 6.54 30.35
N LEU A 250 5.35 5.92 31.34
CA LEU A 250 6.13 4.71 31.13
C LEU A 250 5.28 3.58 30.54
N GLU A 251 4.11 3.29 31.10
CA GLU A 251 3.18 2.30 30.56
C GLU A 251 2.78 2.63 29.12
N TYR A 252 2.38 3.87 28.84
CA TYR A 252 2.01 4.33 27.50
C TYR A 252 3.12 4.10 26.46
N TYR A 253 4.35 4.51 26.75
CA TYR A 253 5.45 4.35 25.80
C TYR A 253 5.89 2.89 25.61
N LYS A 254 5.78 2.05 26.66
CA LYS A 254 5.97 0.60 26.51
C LYS A 254 4.93 0.00 25.56
N SER A 255 3.66 0.37 25.72
CA SER A 255 2.58 -0.18 24.92
C SER A 255 2.63 0.30 23.46
N THR A 256 2.93 1.58 23.21
CA THR A 256 3.13 2.08 21.84
C THR A 256 4.36 1.48 21.15
N LEU A 257 5.45 1.21 21.90
CA LEU A 257 6.60 0.46 21.38
C LEU A 257 6.20 -0.98 21.00
N ASN A 258 5.40 -1.66 21.81
CA ASN A 258 4.86 -2.98 21.47
C ASN A 258 4.02 -2.94 20.19
N ILE A 259 3.14 -1.94 20.03
CA ILE A 259 2.36 -1.75 18.80
C ILE A 259 3.27 -1.57 17.58
N ARG A 260 4.21 -0.62 17.63
CA ARG A 260 5.12 -0.31 16.51
C ARG A 260 6.02 -1.50 16.15
N SER A 261 6.60 -2.14 17.17
CA SER A 261 7.50 -3.28 17.00
C SER A 261 6.74 -4.53 16.50
N GLY A 262 5.55 -4.80 17.05
CA GLY A 262 4.67 -5.88 16.63
C GLY A 262 4.21 -5.73 15.17
N ALA A 263 3.77 -4.54 14.77
CA ALA A 263 3.44 -4.23 13.38
C ALA A 263 4.65 -4.43 12.45
N LYS A 264 5.82 -3.85 12.80
CA LYS A 264 7.02 -3.92 11.95
C LYS A 264 7.59 -5.35 11.82
N SER A 265 7.48 -6.16 12.86
CA SER A 265 8.03 -7.53 12.89
C SER A 265 7.00 -8.61 12.54
N SER A 266 5.78 -8.24 12.13
CA SER A 266 4.68 -9.18 11.85
C SER A 266 4.40 -10.12 13.03
N ARG A 267 4.41 -9.57 14.25
CA ARG A 267 4.17 -10.29 15.52
C ARG A 267 2.82 -9.85 16.11
N PRO A 268 1.71 -10.50 15.71
CA PRO A 268 0.38 -10.11 16.17
C PRO A 268 0.23 -10.23 17.69
N ASP A 269 0.89 -11.20 18.32
CA ASP A 269 0.92 -11.38 19.77
C ASP A 269 1.47 -10.16 20.53
N ILE A 270 2.53 -9.54 20.00
CA ILE A 270 3.15 -8.34 20.59
C ILE A 270 2.27 -7.11 20.32
N LEU A 271 1.72 -7.01 19.11
CA LEU A 271 0.84 -5.93 18.70
C LEU A 271 -0.44 -5.91 19.54
N ASP A 272 -1.14 -7.04 19.66
CA ASP A 272 -2.38 -7.17 20.43
C ASP A 272 -2.15 -6.90 21.91
N LYS A 273 -1.01 -7.33 22.46
CA LYS A 273 -0.61 -6.98 23.82
C LYS A 273 -0.48 -5.47 23.99
N GLY A 274 0.19 -4.79 23.05
CA GLY A 274 0.32 -3.33 23.10
C GLY A 274 -1.03 -2.60 23.06
N ILE A 275 -1.96 -3.07 22.24
CA ILE A 275 -3.33 -2.53 22.16
C ILE A 275 -4.07 -2.74 23.48
N ALA A 276 -4.05 -3.96 24.01
CA ALA A 276 -4.71 -4.31 25.27
C ALA A 276 -4.14 -3.51 26.46
N ASP A 277 -2.81 -3.36 26.52
CA ASP A 277 -2.14 -2.58 27.55
C ASP A 277 -2.55 -1.09 27.47
N LEU A 278 -2.70 -0.51 26.27
CA LEU A 278 -3.22 0.86 26.10
C LEU A 278 -4.68 0.99 26.51
N GLN A 279 -5.53 0.02 26.17
CA GLN A 279 -6.93 0.01 26.58
C GLN A 279 -7.06 -0.02 28.11
N ALA A 280 -6.30 -0.90 28.78
CA ALA A 280 -6.25 -0.95 30.24
C ALA A 280 -5.70 0.35 30.86
N LEU A 281 -4.73 1.00 30.21
CA LEU A 281 -4.20 2.28 30.66
C LEU A 281 -5.23 3.42 30.51
N TYR A 282 -6.01 3.42 29.42
CA TYR A 282 -7.07 4.42 29.19
C TYR A 282 -8.06 4.50 30.36
N ASP A 283 -8.42 3.35 30.94
CA ASP A 283 -9.35 3.25 32.07
C ASP A 283 -8.75 3.74 33.39
N LYS A 284 -7.42 3.62 33.57
CA LYS A 284 -6.71 4.09 34.76
C LYS A 284 -6.40 5.59 34.75
N VAL A 285 -6.19 6.17 33.56
CA VAL A 285 -5.80 7.57 33.42
C VAL A 285 -7.02 8.50 33.67
N PRO A 286 -6.89 9.52 34.56
CA PRO A 286 -7.98 10.45 34.86
C PRO A 286 -8.57 11.10 33.59
N THR A 287 -9.88 11.31 33.56
CA THR A 287 -10.61 11.80 32.38
C THR A 287 -10.16 13.17 31.87
N ASN A 288 -9.68 14.03 32.77
CA ASN A 288 -9.17 15.37 32.45
C ASN A 288 -7.67 15.39 32.06
N HIS A 289 -7.01 14.25 32.04
CA HIS A 289 -5.58 14.18 31.79
C HIS A 289 -5.25 14.14 30.29
N ALA A 290 -4.28 14.96 29.85
CA ALA A 290 -3.92 15.10 28.43
C ALA A 290 -3.50 13.76 27.75
N LEU A 291 -2.86 12.86 28.49
CA LEU A 291 -2.43 11.53 28.00
C LEU A 291 -3.60 10.68 27.48
N ARG A 292 -4.81 10.84 28.03
CA ARG A 292 -6.00 10.11 27.57
C ARG A 292 -6.28 10.37 26.11
N GLY A 293 -5.96 11.59 25.66
CA GLY A 293 -6.06 11.96 24.26
C GLY A 293 -5.15 11.13 23.36
N ASN A 294 -3.87 11.03 23.73
CA ASN A 294 -2.85 10.28 23.00
C ASN A 294 -3.12 8.77 23.00
N ILE A 295 -3.53 8.22 24.15
CA ILE A 295 -3.88 6.79 24.27
C ILE A 295 -4.96 6.42 23.24
N GLU A 296 -6.01 7.23 23.11
CA GLU A 296 -7.09 6.95 22.16
C GLU A 296 -6.62 6.96 20.70
N LEU A 297 -5.72 7.89 20.34
CA LEU A 297 -5.10 7.95 19.01
C LEU A 297 -4.25 6.69 18.74
N ASP A 298 -3.41 6.28 19.69
CA ASP A 298 -2.55 5.10 19.52
C ASP A 298 -3.31 3.77 19.59
N ILE A 299 -4.43 3.70 20.32
CA ILE A 299 -5.36 2.56 20.24
C ILE A 299 -5.94 2.47 18.83
N PHE A 300 -6.43 3.59 18.27
CA PHE A 300 -6.94 3.61 16.90
C PHE A 300 -5.88 3.18 15.89
N TYR A 301 -4.67 3.75 15.96
CA TYR A 301 -3.54 3.32 15.13
C TYR A 301 -3.27 1.82 15.27
N GLY A 302 -3.18 1.33 16.50
CA GLY A 302 -2.97 -0.09 16.82
C GLY A 302 -4.02 -1.00 16.19
N LEU A 303 -5.30 -0.66 16.32
CA LEU A 303 -6.40 -1.42 15.74
C LEU A 303 -6.35 -1.45 14.20
N VAL A 304 -6.01 -0.33 13.56
CA VAL A 304 -5.86 -0.27 12.09
C VAL A 304 -4.70 -1.16 11.63
N VAL A 305 -3.52 -1.05 12.23
CA VAL A 305 -2.36 -1.87 11.82
C VAL A 305 -2.53 -3.35 12.17
N ALA A 306 -3.31 -3.66 13.21
CA ALA A 306 -3.74 -5.02 13.55
C ALA A 306 -4.86 -5.55 12.64
N LYS A 307 -5.34 -4.73 11.67
CA LYS A 307 -6.43 -5.07 10.76
C LYS A 307 -7.76 -5.37 11.45
N ARG A 308 -7.96 -4.85 12.67
CA ARG A 308 -9.20 -4.90 13.47
C ARG A 308 -10.12 -3.75 13.08
N PHE A 309 -10.48 -3.71 11.79
CA PHE A 309 -11.13 -2.56 11.17
C PHE A 309 -12.51 -2.25 11.76
N ASP A 310 -13.27 -3.25 12.20
CA ASP A 310 -14.58 -3.02 12.81
C ASP A 310 -14.48 -2.26 14.14
N GLU A 311 -13.45 -2.55 14.93
CA GLU A 311 -13.18 -1.84 16.19
C GLU A 311 -12.62 -0.45 15.92
N ALA A 312 -11.71 -0.30 14.95
CA ALA A 312 -11.20 1.00 14.54
C ALA A 312 -12.34 1.91 14.01
N ASN A 313 -13.27 1.35 13.23
CA ASN A 313 -14.40 2.08 12.67
C ASN A 313 -15.39 2.58 13.76
N LYS A 314 -15.50 1.86 14.89
CA LYS A 314 -16.27 2.33 16.06
C LYS A 314 -15.64 3.55 16.72
N LEU A 315 -14.31 3.65 16.73
CA LEU A 315 -13.58 4.80 17.28
C LEU A 315 -13.51 6.00 16.32
N LEU A 316 -13.67 5.77 15.02
CA LEU A 316 -13.47 6.77 13.97
C LEU A 316 -14.19 8.12 14.23
N PRO A 317 -15.47 8.17 14.65
CA PRO A 317 -16.13 9.46 14.91
C PRO A 317 -15.44 10.29 16.00
N ALA A 318 -14.91 9.65 17.05
CA ALA A 318 -14.20 10.32 18.12
C ALA A 318 -12.83 10.84 17.66
N ILE A 319 -12.14 10.07 16.80
CA ILE A 319 -10.88 10.47 16.17
C ILE A 319 -11.11 11.69 15.25
N GLU A 320 -12.15 11.68 14.43
CA GLU A 320 -12.40 12.77 13.48
C GLU A 320 -12.71 14.11 14.14
N ALA A 321 -13.30 14.09 15.34
CA ALA A 321 -13.57 15.28 16.14
C ALA A 321 -12.31 15.97 16.69
N ARG A 322 -11.14 15.31 16.65
CA ARG A 322 -9.88 15.76 17.29
C ARG A 322 -8.91 16.39 16.30
N GLN A 323 -9.29 17.53 15.72
CA GLN A 323 -8.42 18.27 14.78
C GLN A 323 -7.45 19.22 15.50
N PRO A 324 -6.19 19.38 15.02
CA PRO A 324 -5.58 18.67 13.88
C PRO A 324 -5.05 17.29 14.28
N LEU A 325 -5.16 16.32 13.37
CA LEU A 325 -4.63 14.96 13.58
C LEU A 325 -3.12 14.87 13.24
N PRO A 326 -2.32 14.13 14.03
CA PRO A 326 -0.95 13.78 13.66
C PRO A 326 -0.90 12.98 12.34
N ALA A 327 0.18 13.12 11.57
CA ALA A 327 0.32 12.49 10.24
C ALA A 327 0.15 10.96 10.27
N TYR A 328 0.66 10.27 11.29
CA TYR A 328 0.52 8.81 11.40
C TYR A 328 -0.94 8.37 11.68
N ILE A 329 -1.75 9.24 12.30
CA ILE A 329 -3.19 8.99 12.49
C ILE A 329 -3.97 9.31 11.24
N GLU A 330 -3.60 10.37 10.51
CA GLU A 330 -4.12 10.65 9.18
C GLU A 330 -3.88 9.46 8.24
N GLU A 331 -2.67 8.91 8.24
CA GLU A 331 -2.33 7.72 7.46
C GLU A 331 -3.15 6.50 7.89
N ALA A 332 -3.26 6.21 9.19
CA ALA A 332 -4.09 5.11 9.68
C ALA A 332 -5.59 5.28 9.35
N ARG A 333 -6.09 6.53 9.35
CA ARG A 333 -7.45 6.83 8.91
C ARG A 333 -7.63 6.55 7.42
N ALA A 334 -6.67 6.92 6.59
CA ALA A 334 -6.68 6.60 5.17
C ALA A 334 -6.57 5.08 4.91
N ASP A 335 -5.73 4.37 5.67
CA ASP A 335 -5.62 2.90 5.63
C ASP A 335 -6.95 2.24 6.01
N LEU A 336 -7.64 2.71 7.05
CA LEU A 336 -8.96 2.23 7.44
C LEU A 336 -9.98 2.47 6.31
N TYR A 337 -9.99 3.67 5.72
CA TYR A 337 -10.89 3.98 4.61
C TYR A 337 -10.62 3.11 3.38
N ALA A 338 -9.36 2.91 2.98
CA ALA A 338 -9.01 2.01 1.89
C ALA A 338 -9.46 0.57 2.21
N ALA A 339 -9.12 0.06 3.40
CA ALA A 339 -9.47 -1.30 3.82
C ALA A 339 -10.97 -1.57 3.98
N THR A 340 -11.79 -0.52 4.11
CA THR A 340 -13.26 -0.60 4.22
C THR A 340 -13.97 -0.19 2.93
N ARG A 341 -13.27 -0.22 1.78
CA ARG A 341 -13.79 0.13 0.45
C ARG A 341 -14.38 1.55 0.40
N ARG A 342 -13.67 2.49 1.01
CA ARG A 342 -13.93 3.94 0.95
C ARG A 342 -12.80 4.71 0.27
N PRO A 343 -12.38 4.33 -0.95
CA PRO A 343 -11.21 4.93 -1.59
C PRO A 343 -11.38 6.42 -1.86
N PHE A 344 -12.60 6.93 -2.08
CA PHE A 344 -12.82 8.37 -2.28
C PHE A 344 -12.55 9.20 -1.01
N LYS A 345 -12.68 8.58 0.18
CA LYS A 345 -12.28 9.21 1.44
C LYS A 345 -10.79 9.08 1.74
N ALA A 346 -10.18 7.95 1.40
CA ALA A 346 -8.75 7.70 1.61
C ALA A 346 -7.87 8.56 0.70
N LEU A 347 -8.26 8.69 -0.57
CA LEU A 347 -7.48 9.33 -1.63
C LEU A 347 -7.01 10.75 -1.31
N PRO A 348 -7.85 11.72 -0.86
CA PRO A 348 -7.38 13.06 -0.54
C PRO A 348 -6.36 13.07 0.60
N ILE A 349 -6.46 12.15 1.55
CA ILE A 349 -5.53 12.05 2.67
C ILE A 349 -4.17 11.53 2.17
N PHE A 350 -4.14 10.42 1.42
CA PHE A 350 -2.90 9.90 0.85
C PHE A 350 -2.23 10.87 -0.11
N LYS A 351 -3.01 11.58 -0.95
CA LYS A 351 -2.47 12.64 -1.84
C LYS A 351 -1.76 13.74 -1.03
N LYS A 352 -2.39 14.21 0.06
CA LYS A 352 -1.80 15.22 0.95
C LYS A 352 -0.52 14.71 1.63
N LEU A 353 -0.56 13.51 2.21
CA LEU A 353 0.59 12.94 2.91
C LEU A 353 1.78 12.70 1.96
N TYR A 354 1.51 12.14 0.78
CA TYR A 354 2.55 11.91 -0.23
C TYR A 354 3.16 13.21 -0.77
N ALA A 355 2.37 14.25 -0.95
CA ALA A 355 2.88 15.57 -1.36
C ALA A 355 3.78 16.21 -0.30
N GLN A 356 3.52 15.97 0.99
CA GLN A 356 4.32 16.49 2.10
C GLN A 356 5.60 15.70 2.34
N THR A 357 5.55 14.37 2.21
CA THR A 357 6.69 13.48 2.45
C THR A 357 6.62 12.29 1.49
N PRO A 358 7.13 12.44 0.25
CA PRO A 358 7.06 11.39 -0.75
C PRO A 358 7.97 10.23 -0.35
N THR A 359 7.37 9.14 0.13
CA THR A 359 8.05 7.87 0.41
C THR A 359 7.51 6.79 -0.51
N LEU A 360 8.31 5.75 -0.76
CA LEU A 360 7.87 4.62 -1.58
C LEU A 360 6.61 3.96 -1.01
N GLU A 361 6.53 3.78 0.32
CA GLU A 361 5.38 3.16 0.97
C GLU A 361 4.10 3.98 0.83
N LEU A 362 4.16 5.30 1.03
CA LEU A 362 3.01 6.18 0.77
C LEU A 362 2.64 6.20 -0.72
N GLY A 363 3.63 6.15 -1.60
CA GLY A 363 3.42 6.04 -3.06
C GLY A 363 2.66 4.77 -3.43
N LYS A 364 3.03 3.61 -2.88
CA LYS A 364 2.32 2.33 -3.07
C LYS A 364 0.89 2.40 -2.54
N LYS A 365 0.67 2.93 -1.32
CA LYS A 365 -0.68 3.11 -0.75
C LYS A 365 -1.55 4.02 -1.61
N LEU A 366 -0.99 5.14 -2.08
CA LEU A 366 -1.68 6.07 -2.96
C LEU A 366 -2.01 5.42 -4.30
N TYR A 367 -1.08 4.65 -4.89
CA TYR A 367 -1.34 3.86 -6.09
C TYR A 367 -2.54 2.92 -5.92
N TYR A 368 -2.55 2.08 -4.89
CA TYR A 368 -3.67 1.14 -4.70
C TYR A 368 -4.98 1.87 -4.44
N THR A 369 -4.95 2.99 -3.72
CA THR A 369 -6.14 3.82 -3.51
C THR A 369 -6.66 4.44 -4.81
N HIS A 370 -5.78 4.81 -5.74
CA HIS A 370 -6.16 5.23 -7.09
C HIS A 370 -6.85 4.08 -7.84
N MET A 371 -6.29 2.87 -7.79
CA MET A 371 -6.87 1.69 -8.43
C MET A 371 -8.26 1.36 -7.86
N ASP A 372 -8.42 1.38 -6.53
CA ASP A 372 -9.70 1.15 -5.86
C ASP A 372 -10.75 2.24 -6.17
N ALA A 373 -10.31 3.47 -6.42
CA ALA A 373 -11.16 4.57 -6.90
C ALA A 373 -11.39 4.54 -8.43
N GLU A 374 -10.91 3.50 -9.12
CA GLU A 374 -10.90 3.36 -10.58
C GLU A 374 -10.24 4.55 -11.33
N GLN A 375 -9.28 5.23 -10.68
CA GLN A 375 -8.42 6.29 -11.24
C GLN A 375 -7.17 5.65 -11.87
N TYR A 376 -7.40 4.82 -12.89
CA TYR A 376 -6.37 3.98 -13.51
C TYR A 376 -5.23 4.77 -14.15
N GLU A 377 -5.52 5.90 -14.78
CA GLU A 377 -4.52 6.74 -15.44
C GLU A 377 -3.57 7.38 -14.43
N GLU A 378 -4.12 7.98 -13.36
CA GLU A 378 -3.33 8.58 -12.29
C GLU A 378 -2.54 7.52 -11.50
N GLY A 379 -3.14 6.36 -11.25
CA GLY A 379 -2.47 5.21 -10.66
C GLY A 379 -1.30 4.73 -11.52
N GLY A 380 -1.54 4.50 -12.81
CA GLY A 380 -0.50 4.06 -13.74
C GLY A 380 0.66 5.05 -13.85
N ALA A 381 0.37 6.35 -13.96
CA ALA A 381 1.39 7.40 -14.00
C ALA A 381 2.22 7.45 -12.71
N LEU A 382 1.58 7.29 -11.53
CA LEU A 382 2.30 7.21 -10.26
C LEU A 382 3.17 5.96 -10.16
N LEU A 383 2.67 4.78 -10.57
CA LEU A 383 3.44 3.55 -10.57
C LEU A 383 4.68 3.66 -11.46
N GLN A 384 4.52 4.21 -12.66
CA GLN A 384 5.63 4.43 -13.58
C GLN A 384 6.69 5.36 -12.96
N LYS A 385 6.26 6.47 -12.35
CA LYS A 385 7.16 7.38 -11.63
C LYS A 385 7.91 6.67 -10.50
N LEU A 386 7.20 5.90 -9.67
CA LEU A 386 7.82 5.14 -8.58
C LEU A 386 8.86 4.13 -9.11
N LEU A 387 8.58 3.49 -10.24
CA LEU A 387 9.48 2.54 -10.88
C LEU A 387 10.74 3.23 -11.43
N GLU A 388 10.58 4.38 -12.10
CA GLU A 388 11.68 5.19 -12.64
C GLU A 388 12.61 5.74 -11.54
N ASP A 389 12.05 6.07 -10.37
CA ASP A 389 12.81 6.53 -9.20
C ASP A 389 13.65 5.40 -8.55
N GLN A 390 13.44 4.13 -8.93
CA GLN A 390 14.18 2.98 -8.40
C GLN A 390 15.16 2.41 -9.44
N PRO A 391 16.50 2.47 -9.22
CA PRO A 391 17.44 1.83 -10.14
C PRO A 391 17.31 0.29 -10.05
N PRO A 392 17.47 -0.46 -11.16
CA PRO A 392 17.39 -1.94 -11.14
C PRO A 392 18.40 -2.62 -10.22
N LYS A 393 19.56 -1.97 -10.01
CA LYS A 393 20.61 -2.40 -9.09
C LYS A 393 20.92 -1.28 -8.11
N ARG A 394 21.17 -1.66 -6.85
CA ARG A 394 21.59 -0.74 -5.78
C ARG A 394 22.88 -1.24 -5.14
N TRP A 395 23.61 -0.33 -4.48
CA TRP A 395 24.72 -0.75 -3.62
C TRP A 395 24.19 -1.54 -2.42
N ASP A 396 24.96 -2.55 -2.00
CA ASP A 396 24.78 -3.16 -0.69
C ASP A 396 25.04 -2.16 0.44
N PHE A 397 24.71 -2.54 1.68
CA PHE A 397 24.82 -1.63 2.82
C PHE A 397 26.27 -1.19 3.12
N THR A 398 27.27 -1.91 2.60
CA THR A 398 28.70 -1.59 2.74
C THR A 398 29.25 -0.77 1.57
N GLY A 399 28.47 -0.55 0.50
CA GLY A 399 28.94 0.14 -0.70
C GLY A 399 30.00 -0.62 -1.51
N SER A 400 30.09 -1.94 -1.32
CA SER A 400 31.15 -2.79 -1.88
C SER A 400 30.73 -3.43 -3.21
N PHE A 401 29.47 -3.85 -3.35
CA PHE A 401 28.96 -4.49 -4.56
C PHE A 401 27.56 -4.00 -4.94
N LYS A 402 27.23 -4.08 -6.23
CA LYS A 402 25.87 -3.82 -6.72
C LYS A 402 25.03 -5.09 -6.66
N VAL A 403 23.95 -5.05 -5.88
CA VAL A 403 22.94 -6.11 -5.76
C VAL A 403 21.65 -5.72 -6.49
N ASN A 404 20.78 -6.68 -6.76
CA ASN A 404 19.46 -6.39 -7.31
C ASN A 404 18.66 -5.53 -6.32
N ASN A 405 17.94 -4.54 -6.85
CA ASN A 405 17.08 -3.70 -6.03
C ASN A 405 15.70 -4.36 -5.87
N GLU A 406 15.43 -4.89 -4.68
CA GLU A 406 14.14 -5.52 -4.35
C GLU A 406 12.94 -4.59 -4.57
N ASN A 407 13.08 -3.28 -4.27
CA ASN A 407 12.01 -2.31 -4.53
C ASN A 407 11.68 -2.20 -6.02
N TYR A 408 12.72 -2.19 -6.87
CA TYR A 408 12.53 -2.17 -8.32
C TYR A 408 11.82 -3.44 -8.80
N GLN A 409 12.24 -4.62 -8.28
CA GLN A 409 11.63 -5.89 -8.67
C GLN A 409 10.15 -5.96 -8.27
N GLN A 410 9.80 -5.53 -7.05
CA GLN A 410 8.41 -5.45 -6.59
C GLN A 410 7.56 -4.51 -7.46
N LEU A 411 8.08 -3.32 -7.78
CA LEU A 411 7.36 -2.37 -8.65
C LEU A 411 7.23 -2.89 -10.09
N ARG A 412 8.22 -3.63 -10.58
CA ARG A 412 8.16 -4.29 -11.89
C ARG A 412 7.07 -5.37 -11.91
N GLU A 413 7.02 -6.24 -10.91
CA GLU A 413 5.92 -7.23 -10.76
C GLU A 413 4.56 -6.53 -10.69
N GLN A 414 4.44 -5.48 -9.87
CA GLN A 414 3.24 -4.66 -9.78
C GLN A 414 2.85 -4.00 -11.11
N SER A 415 3.83 -3.62 -11.96
CA SER A 415 3.56 -3.08 -13.30
C SER A 415 2.96 -4.13 -14.24
N ILE A 416 3.37 -5.40 -14.11
CA ILE A 416 2.81 -6.51 -14.89
C ILE A 416 1.35 -6.77 -14.47
N ILE A 417 1.06 -6.76 -13.17
CA ILE A 417 -0.31 -6.87 -12.66
C ILE A 417 -1.16 -5.65 -13.04
N HIS A 418 -0.60 -4.45 -13.01
CA HIS A 418 -1.28 -3.25 -13.50
C HIS A 418 -1.69 -3.37 -14.97
N GLN A 419 -0.83 -3.95 -15.81
CA GLN A 419 -1.13 -4.24 -17.21
C GLN A 419 -2.32 -5.22 -17.34
N ALA A 420 -2.32 -6.29 -16.54
CA ALA A 420 -3.44 -7.23 -16.49
C ALA A 420 -4.76 -6.53 -16.07
N TRP A 421 -4.73 -5.73 -15.00
CA TRP A 421 -5.87 -4.94 -14.53
C TRP A 421 -6.36 -3.90 -15.54
N SER A 422 -5.48 -3.43 -16.42
CA SER A 422 -5.82 -2.50 -17.49
C SER A 422 -6.47 -3.17 -18.71
N GLY A 423 -6.51 -4.50 -18.73
CA GLY A 423 -7.18 -5.30 -19.75
C GLY A 423 -6.25 -6.09 -20.68
N ASP A 424 -4.94 -5.90 -20.59
CA ASP A 424 -3.96 -6.60 -21.44
C ASP A 424 -3.43 -7.85 -20.73
N LEU A 425 -4.32 -8.85 -20.61
CA LEU A 425 -4.06 -10.09 -19.90
C LEU A 425 -2.97 -10.93 -20.59
N ASP A 426 -2.92 -10.92 -21.92
CA ASP A 426 -2.01 -11.77 -22.70
C ASP A 426 -0.55 -11.31 -22.58
N ALA A 427 -0.32 -10.00 -22.67
CA ALA A 427 1.03 -9.47 -22.47
C ALA A 427 1.46 -9.55 -20.99
N ALA A 428 0.52 -9.44 -20.04
CA ALA A 428 0.82 -9.67 -18.63
C ALA A 428 1.21 -11.12 -18.36
N GLU A 429 0.47 -12.10 -18.91
CA GLU A 429 0.83 -13.51 -18.82
C GLU A 429 2.23 -13.77 -19.40
N LYS A 430 2.50 -13.25 -20.60
CA LYS A 430 3.83 -13.40 -21.21
C LYS A 430 4.93 -12.81 -20.34
N SER A 431 4.71 -11.62 -19.78
CA SER A 431 5.67 -10.97 -18.89
C SER A 431 5.92 -11.76 -17.60
N LEU A 432 4.89 -12.41 -17.05
CA LEU A 432 5.03 -13.31 -15.90
C LEU A 432 5.77 -14.60 -16.26
N GLN A 433 5.50 -15.18 -17.43
CA GLN A 433 6.23 -16.34 -17.93
C GLN A 433 7.72 -16.03 -18.12
N ASP A 434 8.05 -14.88 -18.72
CA ASP A 434 9.44 -14.42 -18.86
C ASP A 434 10.11 -14.21 -17.49
N ALA A 435 9.40 -13.62 -16.53
CA ALA A 435 9.91 -13.45 -15.15
C ALA A 435 10.13 -14.81 -14.45
N LEU A 436 9.28 -15.81 -14.72
CA LEU A 436 9.43 -17.16 -14.19
C LEU A 436 10.60 -17.93 -14.82
N VAL A 437 11.05 -17.59 -16.03
CA VAL A 437 12.29 -18.14 -16.60
C VAL A 437 13.49 -17.68 -15.77
N GLU A 438 13.51 -16.43 -15.33
CA GLU A 438 14.57 -15.87 -14.50
C GLU A 438 14.50 -16.34 -13.04
N ALA A 439 13.29 -16.48 -12.49
CA ALA A 439 13.05 -16.82 -11.09
C ALA A 439 12.00 -17.94 -10.90
N PRO A 440 12.26 -19.17 -11.37
CA PRO A 440 11.27 -20.27 -11.37
C PRO A 440 10.84 -20.72 -9.97
N GLY A 441 11.65 -20.43 -8.95
CA GLY A 441 11.38 -20.73 -7.54
C GLY A 441 10.66 -19.61 -6.78
N ASN A 442 10.21 -18.54 -7.45
CA ASN A 442 9.43 -17.49 -6.79
C ASN A 442 7.93 -17.88 -6.76
N PRO A 443 7.35 -18.21 -5.59
CA PRO A 443 5.94 -18.58 -5.50
C PRO A 443 4.97 -17.45 -5.86
N TRP A 444 5.36 -16.19 -5.70
CA TRP A 444 4.48 -15.03 -5.95
C TRP A 444 4.26 -14.80 -7.45
N LEU A 445 5.28 -15.03 -8.28
CA LEU A 445 5.11 -15.01 -9.74
C LEU A 445 4.17 -16.12 -10.22
N TRP A 446 4.19 -17.30 -9.59
CA TRP A 446 3.23 -18.37 -9.87
C TRP A 446 1.81 -18.02 -9.41
N MET A 447 1.67 -17.35 -8.26
CA MET A 447 0.38 -16.82 -7.80
C MET A 447 -0.20 -15.81 -8.80
N ASP A 448 0.62 -14.87 -9.25
CA ASP A 448 0.21 -13.83 -10.18
C ASP A 448 -0.11 -14.39 -11.57
N LEU A 449 0.65 -15.38 -12.04
CA LEU A 449 0.31 -16.11 -13.26
C LEU A 449 -1.04 -16.82 -13.12
N GLY A 450 -1.29 -17.47 -11.99
CA GLY A 450 -2.59 -18.09 -11.71
C GLY A 450 -3.73 -17.07 -11.67
N ASN A 451 -3.50 -15.87 -11.14
CA ASN A 451 -4.48 -14.78 -11.13
C ASN A 451 -4.84 -14.35 -12.55
N VAL A 452 -3.84 -14.11 -13.40
CA VAL A 452 -4.06 -13.73 -14.80
C VAL A 452 -4.78 -14.82 -15.58
N GLN A 453 -4.36 -16.08 -15.43
CA GLN A 453 -5.02 -17.23 -16.07
C GLN A 453 -6.47 -17.40 -15.63
N ARG A 454 -6.76 -17.19 -14.35
CA ARG A 454 -8.13 -17.19 -13.81
C ARG A 454 -8.97 -16.06 -14.40
N TRP A 455 -8.42 -14.84 -14.51
CA TRP A 455 -9.12 -13.71 -15.17
C TRP A 455 -9.34 -13.95 -16.66
N GLN A 456 -8.46 -14.71 -17.32
CA GLN A 456 -8.66 -15.21 -18.69
C GLN A 456 -9.65 -16.38 -18.76
N GLY A 457 -10.21 -16.88 -17.64
CA GLY A 457 -11.10 -18.04 -17.60
C GLY A 457 -10.43 -19.40 -17.85
N ARG A 458 -9.10 -19.46 -17.85
CA ARG A 458 -8.30 -20.69 -17.96
C ARG A 458 -8.10 -21.31 -16.59
N PHE A 459 -9.19 -21.81 -16.02
CA PHE A 459 -9.22 -22.26 -14.63
C PHE A 459 -8.27 -23.42 -14.33
N SER A 460 -8.09 -24.36 -15.27
CA SER A 460 -7.21 -25.52 -15.09
C SER A 460 -5.73 -25.10 -15.04
N ASP A 461 -5.33 -24.15 -15.88
CA ASP A 461 -3.98 -23.58 -15.85
C ASP A 461 -3.76 -22.78 -14.57
N ALA A 462 -4.76 -21.99 -14.16
CA ALA A 462 -4.72 -21.23 -12.92
C ALA A 462 -4.54 -22.16 -11.71
N GLU A 463 -5.32 -23.25 -11.62
CA GLU A 463 -5.17 -24.26 -10.56
C GLU A 463 -3.76 -24.87 -10.53
N TYR A 464 -3.18 -25.17 -11.69
CA TYR A 464 -1.80 -25.66 -11.78
C TYR A 464 -0.81 -24.63 -11.21
N SER A 465 -0.93 -23.36 -11.63
CA SER A 465 -0.07 -22.27 -11.16
C SER A 465 -0.18 -22.05 -9.64
N TYR A 466 -1.38 -22.07 -9.08
CA TYR A 466 -1.55 -21.95 -7.64
C TYR A 466 -1.00 -23.16 -6.86
N ARG A 467 -1.14 -24.39 -7.37
CA ARG A 467 -0.53 -25.58 -6.73
C ARG A 467 1.00 -25.52 -6.77
N ARG A 468 1.58 -24.96 -7.84
CA ARG A 468 3.03 -24.68 -7.90
C ARG A 468 3.42 -23.70 -6.81
N ALA A 469 2.72 -22.59 -6.68
CA ALA A 469 2.96 -21.61 -5.61
C ALA A 469 2.81 -22.25 -4.22
N GLU A 470 1.72 -22.98 -3.96
CA GLU A 470 1.45 -23.67 -2.70
C GLU A 470 2.60 -24.59 -2.28
N SER A 471 3.14 -25.36 -3.22
CA SER A 471 4.26 -26.30 -2.96
C SER A 471 5.56 -25.62 -2.57
N MET A 472 5.72 -24.34 -2.90
CA MET A 472 6.92 -23.53 -2.62
C MET A 472 6.74 -22.63 -1.39
N LEU A 473 5.49 -22.36 -0.98
CA LEU A 473 5.15 -21.57 0.21
C LEU A 473 5.18 -22.43 1.47
N SER A 474 5.47 -21.82 2.62
CA SER A 474 5.52 -22.49 3.93
C SER A 474 4.67 -21.77 4.98
N GLY A 475 4.20 -22.53 5.97
CA GLY A 475 3.41 -22.02 7.10
C GLY A 475 2.20 -21.20 6.65
N ASN A 476 2.02 -20.03 7.25
CA ASN A 476 0.87 -19.16 6.98
C ASN A 476 0.80 -18.67 5.52
N ALA A 477 1.94 -18.61 4.82
CA ALA A 477 1.98 -18.10 3.44
C ALA A 477 1.22 -19.01 2.45
N GLN A 478 1.07 -20.31 2.75
CA GLN A 478 0.26 -21.23 1.96
C GLN A 478 -1.22 -20.83 1.88
N GLY A 479 -1.72 -20.08 2.86
CA GLY A 479 -3.10 -19.62 2.90
C GLY A 479 -3.49 -18.83 1.65
N SER A 480 -2.57 -18.05 1.08
CA SER A 480 -2.84 -17.27 -0.15
C SER A 480 -3.13 -18.17 -1.34
N ALA A 481 -2.30 -19.19 -1.58
CA ALA A 481 -2.51 -20.12 -2.69
C ALA A 481 -3.79 -20.95 -2.50
N LYS A 482 -4.07 -21.42 -1.28
CA LYS A 482 -5.30 -22.17 -0.98
C LYS A 482 -6.57 -21.33 -1.17
N ARG A 483 -6.56 -20.05 -0.76
CA ARG A 483 -7.67 -19.12 -1.02
C ARG A 483 -7.87 -18.88 -2.52
N SER A 484 -6.79 -18.71 -3.29
CA SER A 484 -6.89 -18.56 -4.74
C SER A 484 -7.43 -19.81 -5.44
N LEU A 485 -7.03 -21.01 -5.00
CA LEU A 485 -7.60 -22.28 -5.47
C LEU A 485 -9.10 -22.38 -5.14
N TRP A 486 -9.48 -22.00 -3.93
CA TRP A 486 -10.88 -21.97 -3.51
C TRP A 486 -11.71 -21.00 -4.38
N LEU A 487 -11.19 -19.79 -4.63
CA LEU A 487 -11.87 -18.79 -5.47
C LEU A 487 -11.99 -19.27 -6.92
N THR A 488 -10.94 -19.92 -7.45
CA THR A 488 -10.95 -20.53 -8.78
C THR A 488 -12.05 -21.57 -8.90
N GLN A 489 -12.19 -22.47 -7.92
CA GLN A 489 -13.23 -23.49 -7.91
C GLN A 489 -14.64 -22.89 -7.82
N LEU A 490 -14.82 -21.84 -7.01
CA LEU A 490 -16.08 -21.10 -6.92
C LEU A 490 -16.46 -20.47 -8.29
N GLU A 491 -15.53 -19.78 -8.93
CA GLU A 491 -15.75 -19.12 -10.24
C GLU A 491 -15.98 -20.13 -11.37
N LYS A 492 -15.35 -21.31 -11.28
CA LYS A 492 -15.58 -22.45 -12.19
C LYS A 492 -16.96 -23.10 -12.00
N GLY A 493 -17.66 -22.78 -10.91
CA GLY A 493 -18.92 -23.44 -10.52
C GLY A 493 -18.72 -24.83 -9.92
N ASP A 494 -17.50 -25.19 -9.48
CA ASP A 494 -17.23 -26.44 -8.78
C ASP A 494 -17.50 -26.30 -7.27
N TRP A 495 -18.78 -26.46 -6.90
CA TRP A 495 -19.22 -26.33 -5.52
C TRP A 495 -18.79 -27.46 -4.59
N ARG A 496 -18.16 -28.52 -5.10
CA ARG A 496 -17.88 -29.76 -4.33
C ARG A 496 -16.95 -29.48 -3.14
N GLY A 497 -17.52 -29.54 -1.94
CA GLY A 497 -16.80 -29.37 -0.68
C GLY A 497 -16.25 -27.95 -0.46
N LEU A 498 -16.74 -26.95 -1.20
CA LEU A 498 -16.24 -25.57 -1.09
C LEU A 498 -16.53 -24.97 0.29
N ASN A 499 -17.69 -25.25 0.87
CA ASN A 499 -18.01 -24.73 2.19
C ASN A 499 -17.07 -25.32 3.26
N ALA A 500 -16.83 -26.63 3.22
CA ALA A 500 -15.90 -27.28 4.13
C ALA A 500 -14.46 -26.73 4.01
N LYS A 501 -13.97 -26.53 2.78
CA LYS A 501 -12.66 -25.89 2.53
C LYS A 501 -12.62 -24.45 3.05
N ARG A 502 -13.71 -23.69 2.90
CA ARG A 502 -13.82 -22.33 3.44
C ARG A 502 -13.74 -22.33 4.96
N GLU A 503 -14.46 -23.24 5.64
CA GLU A 503 -14.40 -23.36 7.10
C GLU A 503 -13.02 -23.81 7.60
N GLU A 504 -12.32 -24.69 6.85
CA GLU A 504 -10.92 -25.01 7.12
C GLU A 504 -10.03 -23.77 7.04
N LEU A 505 -10.19 -22.94 5.99
CA LEU A 505 -9.45 -21.69 5.83
C LEU A 505 -9.76 -20.66 6.93
N ASN A 506 -11.03 -20.55 7.34
CA ASN A 506 -11.46 -19.69 8.45
C ASN A 506 -10.88 -20.15 9.79
N THR A 507 -10.73 -21.46 9.99
CA THR A 507 -10.16 -22.02 11.22
C THR A 507 -8.63 -21.91 11.26
N ALA A 508 -7.97 -22.09 10.11
CA ALA A 508 -6.52 -22.21 10.03
C ALA A 508 -5.77 -20.87 9.94
N TYR A 509 -6.43 -19.79 9.50
CA TYR A 509 -5.79 -18.51 9.20
C TYR A 509 -6.62 -17.35 9.76
N ALA A 510 -6.00 -16.18 9.93
CA ALA A 510 -6.66 -15.02 10.52
C ALA A 510 -7.84 -14.48 9.67
N ASP A 511 -8.91 -14.06 10.36
CA ASP A 511 -10.16 -13.56 9.75
C ASP A 511 -9.95 -12.47 8.69
N TYR A 512 -9.01 -11.55 8.92
CA TYR A 512 -8.76 -10.44 7.99
C TYR A 512 -8.31 -10.91 6.61
N GLU A 513 -7.68 -12.09 6.51
CA GLU A 513 -7.25 -12.72 5.25
C GLU A 513 -8.39 -13.44 4.53
N GLN A 514 -9.45 -13.80 5.25
CA GLN A 514 -10.59 -14.54 4.73
C GLN A 514 -11.74 -13.66 4.27
N ARG A 515 -11.66 -12.34 4.52
CA ARG A 515 -12.71 -11.39 4.12
C ARG A 515 -13.14 -11.51 2.66
N GLU A 516 -12.20 -11.63 1.73
CA GLU A 516 -12.55 -11.73 0.31
C GLU A 516 -13.26 -13.05 0.00
N ILE A 517 -12.76 -14.20 0.48
CA ILE A 517 -13.44 -15.48 0.21
C ILE A 517 -14.82 -15.55 0.87
N ASN A 518 -14.97 -14.99 2.07
CA ASN A 518 -16.25 -14.97 2.78
C ASN A 518 -17.24 -14.00 2.12
N LYS A 519 -16.77 -12.84 1.62
CA LYS A 519 -17.59 -11.94 0.78
C LYS A 519 -18.05 -12.65 -0.49
N ARG A 520 -17.14 -13.28 -1.23
CA ARG A 520 -17.46 -14.02 -2.46
C ARG A 520 -18.43 -15.17 -2.23
N TRP A 521 -18.29 -15.88 -1.11
CA TRP A 521 -19.26 -16.89 -0.71
C TRP A 521 -20.65 -16.28 -0.45
N ASN A 522 -20.72 -15.19 0.32
CA ASN A 522 -21.98 -14.53 0.63
C ASN A 522 -22.65 -14.03 -0.64
N GLU A 523 -21.90 -13.43 -1.57
CA GLU A 523 -22.40 -13.00 -2.89
C GLU A 523 -22.93 -14.17 -3.73
N ALA A 524 -22.17 -15.26 -3.82
CA ALA A 524 -22.50 -16.40 -4.68
C ALA A 524 -23.63 -17.27 -4.10
N SER A 525 -23.82 -17.26 -2.78
CA SER A 525 -24.85 -18.03 -2.09
C SER A 525 -26.11 -17.23 -1.75
N ALA A 526 -26.07 -15.90 -1.79
CA ALA A 526 -27.20 -15.05 -1.38
C ALA A 526 -28.49 -15.36 -2.17
N PRO A 527 -29.66 -15.33 -1.50
CA PRO A 527 -30.94 -15.19 -2.19
C PRO A 527 -30.97 -13.91 -3.00
N PHE A 528 -31.69 -13.90 -4.13
CA PHE A 528 -31.87 -12.69 -4.92
C PHE A 528 -33.17 -12.68 -5.71
N LEU A 529 -33.67 -11.47 -5.94
CA LEU A 529 -34.80 -11.18 -6.81
C LEU A 529 -34.27 -10.61 -8.12
N SER A 530 -34.74 -11.13 -9.25
CA SER A 530 -34.54 -10.59 -10.59
C SER A 530 -35.90 -10.23 -11.17
N VAL A 531 -36.05 -9.03 -11.70
CA VAL A 531 -37.26 -8.55 -12.37
C VAL A 531 -36.87 -7.87 -13.68
N ASN A 532 -37.40 -8.36 -14.79
CA ASN A 532 -37.24 -7.75 -16.11
C ASN A 532 -38.61 -7.26 -16.59
N ALA A 533 -38.67 -6.04 -17.10
CA ALA A 533 -39.86 -5.46 -17.68
C ALA A 533 -39.51 -4.78 -18.99
N SER A 534 -40.32 -4.98 -20.02
CA SER A 534 -40.15 -4.34 -21.31
C SER A 534 -41.49 -3.93 -21.90
N ARG A 535 -41.46 -2.88 -22.72
CA ARG A 535 -42.58 -2.42 -23.52
C ARG A 535 -42.10 -2.08 -24.91
N VAL A 536 -42.75 -2.64 -25.92
CA VAL A 536 -42.48 -2.37 -27.34
C VAL A 536 -43.68 -1.68 -27.95
N LYS A 537 -43.41 -0.69 -28.79
CA LYS A 537 -44.41 -0.12 -29.71
C LYS A 537 -43.86 -0.20 -31.12
N SER A 538 -44.55 -0.91 -31.99
CA SER A 538 -44.19 -1.03 -33.39
C SER A 538 -45.11 -0.18 -34.26
N SER A 539 -44.57 0.31 -35.37
CA SER A 539 -45.30 1.10 -36.35
C SER A 539 -44.91 0.67 -37.75
N ASN A 540 -45.91 0.48 -38.60
CA ASN A 540 -45.79 0.21 -40.03
C ASN A 540 -46.33 1.43 -40.80
N SER A 541 -45.85 1.67 -42.03
CA SER A 541 -46.42 2.66 -42.96
C SER A 541 -47.88 2.36 -43.32
N GLU A 542 -48.30 1.09 -43.22
CA GLU A 542 -49.70 0.65 -43.32
C GLU A 542 -50.15 0.11 -41.94
N PRO A 543 -50.94 0.87 -41.15
CA PRO A 543 -51.23 0.54 -39.75
C PRO A 543 -51.84 -0.85 -39.51
N ASP A 544 -52.61 -1.36 -40.48
CA ASP A 544 -53.34 -2.63 -40.40
C ASP A 544 -52.46 -3.86 -40.70
N LYS A 545 -51.20 -3.66 -41.10
CA LYS A 545 -50.24 -4.72 -41.46
C LYS A 545 -49.16 -5.00 -40.42
N ALA A 546 -49.18 -4.31 -39.28
CA ALA A 546 -48.16 -4.51 -38.26
C ALA A 546 -48.30 -5.88 -37.56
N GLN A 547 -47.18 -6.59 -37.38
CA GLN A 547 -47.12 -7.88 -36.68
C GLN A 547 -47.45 -7.78 -35.19
N ASN A 548 -47.45 -6.59 -34.57
CA ASN A 548 -48.18 -6.23 -33.34
C ASN A 548 -47.96 -4.73 -33.06
N SER A 549 -48.99 -3.98 -32.67
CA SER A 549 -48.85 -2.52 -32.49
C SER A 549 -48.24 -2.13 -31.14
N ARG A 550 -48.53 -2.91 -30.09
CA ARG A 550 -48.03 -2.70 -28.72
C ARG A 550 -47.85 -4.02 -28.00
N GLU A 551 -46.74 -4.14 -27.28
CA GLU A 551 -46.44 -5.30 -26.46
C GLU A 551 -45.84 -4.87 -25.12
N TRP A 552 -46.04 -5.69 -24.09
CA TRP A 552 -45.22 -5.61 -22.88
C TRP A 552 -44.99 -6.98 -22.28
N ARG A 553 -43.82 -7.15 -21.66
CA ARG A 553 -43.43 -8.37 -20.95
C ARG A 553 -42.94 -8.02 -19.55
N TYR A 554 -43.27 -8.89 -18.62
CA TYR A 554 -42.79 -8.88 -17.24
C TYR A 554 -42.30 -10.28 -16.90
N ASP A 555 -41.15 -10.38 -16.25
CA ASP A 555 -40.51 -11.63 -15.85
C ASP A 555 -39.88 -11.43 -14.47
N ALA A 556 -40.29 -12.20 -13.47
CA ALA A 556 -39.78 -12.08 -12.12
C ALA A 556 -39.42 -13.43 -11.53
N ARG A 557 -38.17 -13.55 -11.07
CA ARG A 557 -37.62 -14.74 -10.43
C ARG A 557 -37.11 -14.40 -9.05
N LEU A 558 -37.52 -15.15 -8.05
CA LEU A 558 -36.96 -15.08 -6.70
C LEU A 558 -36.24 -16.39 -6.39
N TYR A 559 -34.93 -16.29 -6.25
CA TYR A 559 -34.05 -17.40 -5.94
C TYR A 559 -33.82 -17.49 -4.43
N SER A 560 -33.84 -18.71 -3.91
CA SER A 560 -33.43 -19.00 -2.54
C SER A 560 -31.91 -18.84 -2.35
N GLN A 561 -31.46 -18.94 -1.10
CA GLN A 561 -30.05 -19.15 -0.81
C GLN A 561 -29.56 -20.44 -1.51
N ARG A 562 -28.31 -20.47 -1.95
CA ARG A 562 -27.67 -21.66 -2.52
C ARG A 562 -27.06 -22.54 -1.41
N TRP A 563 -27.31 -23.85 -1.44
CA TRP A 563 -26.69 -24.86 -0.55
C TRP A 563 -25.93 -25.89 -1.39
N GLU A 564 -24.62 -26.03 -1.18
CA GLU A 564 -23.78 -27.03 -1.89
C GLU A 564 -24.01 -27.05 -3.41
N GLY A 565 -24.07 -25.87 -4.03
CA GLY A 565 -24.30 -25.72 -5.46
C GLY A 565 -25.76 -25.76 -5.91
N GLN A 566 -26.73 -26.01 -5.04
CA GLN A 566 -28.15 -26.15 -5.41
C GLN A 566 -28.98 -24.97 -4.91
N ARG A 567 -30.00 -24.52 -5.66
CA ARG A 567 -30.98 -23.53 -5.19
C ARG A 567 -32.37 -23.75 -5.78
N LEU A 568 -33.41 -23.33 -5.08
CA LEU A 568 -34.78 -23.29 -5.58
C LEU A 568 -35.12 -21.87 -6.06
N PHE A 569 -36.11 -21.76 -6.92
CA PHE A 569 -36.68 -20.47 -7.29
C PHE A 569 -38.18 -20.55 -7.55
N ILE A 570 -38.83 -19.40 -7.44
CA ILE A 570 -40.18 -19.17 -7.96
C ILE A 570 -40.09 -18.22 -9.15
N HIS A 571 -40.96 -18.41 -10.12
CA HIS A 571 -40.97 -17.64 -11.36
C HIS A 571 -42.40 -17.21 -11.70
N ASP A 572 -42.58 -15.91 -11.99
CA ASP A 572 -43.82 -15.35 -12.53
C ASP A 572 -43.51 -14.51 -13.77
N GLN A 573 -44.17 -14.82 -14.87
CA GLN A 573 -43.99 -14.14 -16.13
C GLN A 573 -45.34 -13.77 -16.72
N LYS A 574 -45.45 -12.56 -17.28
CA LYS A 574 -46.66 -12.05 -17.93
C LYS A 574 -46.31 -11.41 -19.27
N MET A 575 -47.18 -11.60 -20.24
CA MET A 575 -47.02 -11.11 -21.60
C MET A 575 -48.34 -10.53 -22.08
N TYR A 576 -48.23 -9.45 -22.84
CA TYR A 576 -49.34 -8.78 -23.50
C TYR A 576 -48.97 -8.40 -24.93
N GLY A 577 -49.93 -8.49 -25.83
CA GLY A 577 -49.83 -7.99 -27.20
C GLY A 577 -51.17 -7.47 -27.69
N GLU A 578 -51.12 -6.39 -28.48
CA GLU A 578 -52.27 -5.80 -29.17
C GLU A 578 -52.26 -6.21 -30.65
N TRP A 579 -53.31 -6.90 -31.11
CA TRP A 579 -53.48 -7.37 -32.49
C TRP A 579 -54.91 -7.13 -32.98
N GLU A 580 -55.10 -6.47 -34.14
CA GLU A 580 -56.41 -6.15 -34.71
C GLU A 580 -57.40 -5.53 -33.69
N GLU A 581 -56.93 -4.56 -32.91
CA GLU A 581 -57.69 -3.91 -31.81
C GLU A 581 -58.12 -4.87 -30.67
N ARG A 582 -57.47 -6.04 -30.55
CA ARG A 582 -57.69 -7.01 -29.47
C ARG A 582 -56.50 -7.11 -28.54
N ASP A 583 -56.81 -7.25 -27.26
CA ASP A 583 -55.85 -7.45 -26.20
C ASP A 583 -55.60 -8.95 -25.92
N LEU A 584 -54.38 -9.42 -26.18
CA LEU A 584 -53.94 -10.79 -25.91
C LEU A 584 -53.10 -10.83 -24.62
N PHE A 585 -53.38 -11.79 -23.74
CA PHE A 585 -52.66 -11.93 -22.46
C PHE A 585 -52.23 -13.38 -22.20
N ALA A 586 -50.98 -13.60 -21.81
CA ALA A 586 -50.52 -14.88 -21.30
C ALA A 586 -49.74 -14.68 -19.98
N ARG A 587 -49.81 -15.68 -19.10
CA ARG A 587 -49.05 -15.71 -17.86
C ARG A 587 -48.50 -17.10 -17.62
N TYR A 588 -47.32 -17.18 -17.02
CA TYR A 588 -46.64 -18.40 -16.60
C TYR A 588 -46.27 -18.22 -15.13
N SER A 589 -46.63 -19.18 -14.29
CA SER A 589 -46.23 -19.18 -12.88
C SER A 589 -45.76 -20.57 -12.50
N GLY A 590 -44.56 -20.66 -11.94
CA GLY A 590 -43.93 -21.93 -11.66
C GLY A 590 -42.90 -21.88 -10.55
N VAL A 591 -42.39 -23.08 -10.25
CA VAL A 591 -41.31 -23.30 -9.31
C VAL A 591 -40.24 -24.11 -10.01
N GLY A 592 -38.98 -23.84 -9.67
CA GLY A 592 -37.87 -24.53 -10.30
C GLY A 592 -36.69 -24.71 -9.37
N ALA A 593 -35.70 -25.43 -9.88
CA ALA A 593 -34.44 -25.69 -9.23
C ALA A 593 -33.29 -25.43 -10.20
N ASP A 594 -32.26 -24.75 -9.71
CA ASP A 594 -30.97 -24.60 -10.36
C ASP A 594 -29.97 -25.49 -9.61
N LEU A 595 -29.51 -26.52 -10.31
CA LEU A 595 -28.72 -27.59 -9.76
C LEU A 595 -27.32 -27.61 -10.37
N SER A 596 -26.29 -27.43 -9.56
CA SER A 596 -24.90 -27.44 -10.00
C SER A 596 -24.21 -28.76 -9.62
N PHE A 597 -23.81 -29.52 -10.64
CA PHE A 597 -23.12 -30.81 -10.55
C PHE A 597 -21.84 -30.77 -11.41
N TYR A 598 -20.88 -29.93 -11.06
CA TYR A 598 -19.69 -29.69 -11.89
C TYR A 598 -19.08 -30.97 -12.51
N PRO A 599 -18.84 -31.02 -13.84
CA PRO A 599 -18.89 -29.92 -14.83
C PRO A 599 -20.27 -29.68 -15.48
N PHE A 600 -21.34 -30.21 -14.90
CA PHE A 600 -22.71 -30.15 -15.40
C PHE A 600 -23.58 -29.21 -14.55
N THR A 601 -24.48 -28.45 -15.17
CA THR A 601 -25.56 -27.72 -14.47
C THR A 601 -26.90 -28.03 -15.10
N LEU A 602 -27.94 -28.06 -14.27
CA LEU A 602 -29.31 -28.39 -14.67
C LEU A 602 -30.28 -27.39 -14.04
N GLU A 603 -30.98 -26.63 -14.87
CA GLU A 603 -32.15 -25.85 -14.48
C GLU A 603 -33.41 -26.62 -14.91
N VAL A 604 -34.33 -26.82 -13.96
CA VAL A 604 -35.64 -27.44 -14.22
C VAL A 604 -36.73 -26.57 -13.61
N GLU A 605 -37.83 -26.40 -14.33
CA GLU A 605 -38.98 -25.61 -13.91
C GLU A 605 -40.27 -26.30 -14.35
N ALA A 606 -41.27 -26.29 -13.48
CA ALA A 606 -42.61 -26.73 -13.82
C ALA A 606 -43.64 -25.77 -13.21
N GLY A 607 -44.75 -25.61 -13.91
CA GLY A 607 -45.79 -24.69 -13.49
C GLY A 607 -47.06 -24.79 -14.30
N SER A 608 -47.91 -23.80 -14.11
CA SER A 608 -49.15 -23.63 -14.85
C SER A 608 -49.21 -22.23 -15.43
N GLY A 609 -49.70 -22.12 -16.65
CA GLY A 609 -50.07 -20.82 -17.18
C GLY A 609 -51.44 -20.34 -16.72
N SER A 610 -51.79 -19.11 -17.09
CA SER A 610 -53.17 -18.63 -17.08
C SER A 610 -53.42 -17.66 -18.26
N LYS A 611 -54.69 -17.28 -18.45
CA LYS A 611 -55.17 -16.50 -19.62
C LYS A 611 -55.07 -17.32 -20.91
N LEU A 612 -54.41 -16.85 -21.95
CA LEU A 612 -54.28 -17.59 -23.22
C LEU A 612 -53.43 -18.86 -23.10
N ASN A 613 -52.57 -18.95 -22.08
CA ASN A 613 -51.87 -20.17 -21.76
C ASN A 613 -52.50 -20.83 -20.53
N ASP A 614 -53.60 -21.58 -20.64
CA ASP A 614 -54.28 -22.21 -19.50
C ASP A 614 -53.79 -23.65 -19.19
N LYS A 615 -52.61 -24.02 -19.69
CA LYS A 615 -52.03 -25.37 -19.60
C LYS A 615 -50.83 -25.44 -18.65
N ALA A 616 -50.50 -26.65 -18.24
CA ALA A 616 -49.23 -26.92 -17.57
C ALA A 616 -48.04 -26.68 -18.52
N TYR A 617 -46.88 -26.37 -17.97
CA TYR A 617 -45.62 -26.28 -18.73
C TYR A 617 -44.49 -26.96 -17.97
N PHE A 618 -43.45 -27.33 -18.71
CA PHE A 618 -42.23 -27.91 -18.14
C PHE A 618 -41.02 -27.46 -18.95
N TRP A 619 -40.02 -26.89 -18.29
CA TRP A 619 -38.78 -26.45 -18.92
C TRP A 619 -37.59 -27.14 -18.25
N SER A 620 -36.61 -27.53 -19.07
CA SER A 620 -35.34 -28.08 -18.63
C SER A 620 -34.23 -27.50 -19.49
N ALA A 621 -33.17 -27.03 -18.85
CA ALA A 621 -31.96 -26.57 -19.51
C ALA A 621 -30.74 -27.18 -18.81
N ALA A 622 -29.83 -27.72 -19.61
CA ALA A 622 -28.69 -28.46 -19.16
C ALA A 622 -27.43 -27.87 -19.81
N SER A 623 -26.42 -27.52 -19.01
CA SER A 623 -25.16 -26.97 -19.50
C SER A 623 -23.99 -27.85 -19.06
N TRP A 624 -23.02 -28.07 -19.94
CA TRP A 624 -21.80 -28.82 -19.67
C TRP A 624 -20.58 -27.99 -20.05
N SER A 625 -19.67 -27.79 -19.11
CA SER A 625 -18.34 -27.21 -19.36
C SER A 625 -17.34 -28.35 -19.57
N LEU A 626 -17.25 -28.85 -20.81
CA LEU A 626 -16.39 -30.01 -21.14
C LEU A 626 -14.91 -29.69 -20.92
N PHE A 627 -14.52 -28.47 -21.29
CA PHE A 627 -13.18 -27.91 -21.12
C PHE A 627 -13.33 -26.46 -20.64
N ASP A 628 -12.22 -25.78 -20.36
CA ASP A 628 -12.24 -24.36 -19.97
C ASP A 628 -12.68 -23.44 -21.14
N ASP A 629 -12.61 -23.93 -22.39
CA ASP A 629 -12.92 -23.19 -23.61
C ASP A 629 -14.16 -23.69 -24.35
N LEU A 630 -14.75 -24.83 -23.99
CA LEU A 630 -15.92 -25.39 -24.65
C LEU A 630 -17.07 -25.64 -23.67
N SER A 631 -18.20 -25.00 -23.96
CA SER A 631 -19.47 -25.27 -23.30
C SER A 631 -20.52 -25.77 -24.28
N ILE A 632 -21.34 -26.73 -23.83
CA ILE A 632 -22.47 -27.28 -24.57
C ILE A 632 -23.74 -27.06 -23.74
N GLN A 633 -24.82 -26.70 -24.39
CA GLN A 633 -26.11 -26.43 -23.77
C GLN A 633 -27.19 -27.22 -24.50
N ALA A 634 -28.05 -27.93 -23.77
CA ALA A 634 -29.22 -28.59 -24.31
C ALA A 634 -30.45 -28.14 -23.55
N SER A 635 -31.58 -27.97 -24.23
CA SER A 635 -32.83 -27.58 -23.58
C SER A 635 -34.02 -28.32 -24.17
N TYR A 636 -35.01 -28.55 -23.31
CA TYR A 636 -36.32 -29.03 -23.68
C TYR A 636 -37.37 -28.15 -22.98
N ARG A 637 -38.35 -27.66 -23.75
CA ARG A 637 -39.44 -26.86 -23.21
C ARG A 637 -40.76 -27.33 -23.78
N TYR A 638 -41.65 -27.75 -22.89
CA TYR A 638 -43.05 -28.01 -23.19
C TYR A 638 -43.85 -26.75 -22.82
N ASN A 639 -44.61 -26.23 -23.79
CA ASN A 639 -45.44 -25.02 -23.62
C ASN A 639 -44.64 -23.79 -23.12
N PRO A 640 -43.56 -23.41 -23.84
CA PRO A 640 -42.69 -22.28 -23.49
C PRO A 640 -43.36 -20.92 -23.69
N SER A 641 -42.82 -19.91 -22.99
CA SER A 641 -43.26 -18.52 -23.15
C SER A 641 -42.97 -17.91 -24.53
N GLU A 642 -42.10 -18.56 -25.29
CA GLU A 642 -41.76 -18.24 -26.66
C GLU A 642 -42.85 -18.68 -27.67
N THR A 643 -43.91 -19.40 -27.24
CA THR A 643 -45.08 -19.61 -28.10
C THR A 643 -45.75 -18.26 -28.43
N PRO A 644 -45.97 -17.93 -29.71
CA PRO A 644 -46.61 -16.67 -30.10
C PRO A 644 -47.99 -16.51 -29.46
N LEU A 645 -48.29 -15.30 -28.96
CA LEU A 645 -49.58 -15.00 -28.31
C LEU A 645 -50.79 -15.27 -29.23
N ARG A 646 -50.64 -15.03 -30.54
CA ARG A 646 -51.68 -15.33 -31.54
C ARG A 646 -51.87 -16.84 -31.73
N GLY A 647 -50.78 -17.61 -31.72
CA GLY A 647 -50.85 -19.08 -31.70
C GLY A 647 -51.58 -19.61 -30.46
N LEU A 648 -51.28 -19.06 -29.27
CA LEU A 648 -52.01 -19.41 -28.04
C LEU A 648 -53.49 -19.05 -28.12
N TYR A 649 -53.83 -17.91 -28.73
CA TYR A 649 -55.22 -17.50 -28.97
C TYR A 649 -55.97 -18.50 -29.85
N ASP A 650 -55.31 -19.08 -30.85
CA ASP A 650 -55.87 -20.12 -31.73
C ASP A 650 -55.83 -21.53 -31.09
N GLY A 651 -55.34 -21.66 -29.87
CA GLY A 651 -55.24 -22.93 -29.14
C GLY A 651 -53.98 -23.75 -29.43
N SER A 652 -53.06 -23.22 -30.25
CA SER A 652 -51.77 -23.83 -30.56
C SER A 652 -50.75 -23.63 -29.44
N TYR A 653 -49.95 -24.66 -29.18
CA TYR A 653 -48.81 -24.62 -28.27
C TYR A 653 -47.61 -25.32 -28.90
N MET A 654 -46.40 -25.06 -28.39
CA MET A 654 -45.19 -25.65 -28.96
C MET A 654 -44.39 -26.51 -27.98
N ARG A 655 -43.66 -27.47 -28.54
CA ARG A 655 -42.56 -28.20 -27.90
C ARG A 655 -41.26 -27.73 -28.53
N GLN A 656 -40.29 -27.36 -27.72
CA GLN A 656 -39.00 -26.87 -28.19
C GLN A 656 -37.87 -27.78 -27.69
N TRP A 657 -37.00 -28.17 -28.61
CA TRP A 657 -35.69 -28.74 -28.34
C TRP A 657 -34.62 -27.77 -28.80
N GLY A 658 -33.61 -27.53 -27.98
CA GLY A 658 -32.49 -26.67 -28.32
C GLY A 658 -31.16 -27.36 -28.03
N LEU A 659 -30.18 -27.15 -28.91
CA LEU A 659 -28.80 -27.55 -28.72
C LEU A 659 -27.90 -26.36 -29.08
N GLY A 660 -26.95 -26.03 -28.22
CA GLY A 660 -26.00 -24.95 -28.41
C GLY A 660 -24.59 -25.36 -28.00
N ALA A 661 -23.60 -24.76 -28.63
CA ALA A 661 -22.20 -24.87 -28.26
C ALA A 661 -21.56 -23.48 -28.31
N THR A 662 -20.68 -23.20 -27.36
CA THR A 662 -19.84 -21.99 -27.35
C THR A 662 -18.40 -22.40 -27.13
N TYR A 663 -17.54 -21.98 -28.06
CA TYR A 663 -16.10 -22.23 -28.06
C TYR A 663 -15.33 -20.91 -27.93
N LYS A 664 -14.42 -20.83 -26.97
CA LYS A 664 -13.54 -19.69 -26.73
C LYS A 664 -12.27 -19.85 -27.57
N LEU A 665 -12.15 -19.04 -28.62
CA LEU A 665 -11.02 -19.12 -29.55
C LEU A 665 -9.70 -18.68 -28.90
N PHE A 666 -9.76 -17.56 -28.18
CA PHE A 666 -8.66 -16.97 -27.43
C PHE A 666 -9.24 -15.95 -26.41
N PRO A 667 -8.44 -15.41 -25.47
CA PRO A 667 -8.91 -14.35 -24.56
C PRO A 667 -9.52 -13.17 -25.34
N GLY A 668 -10.84 -12.97 -25.21
CA GLY A 668 -11.56 -11.90 -25.91
C GLY A 668 -12.23 -12.29 -27.23
N ALA A 669 -12.19 -13.55 -27.67
CA ALA A 669 -12.95 -14.02 -28.83
C ALA A 669 -13.70 -15.33 -28.55
N SER A 670 -14.97 -15.38 -28.94
CA SER A 670 -15.83 -16.55 -28.75
C SER A 670 -16.70 -16.80 -29.97
N LEU A 671 -16.89 -18.07 -30.30
CA LEU A 671 -17.73 -18.56 -31.38
C LEU A 671 -18.88 -19.36 -30.76
N GLY A 672 -20.11 -19.00 -31.06
CA GLY A 672 -21.29 -19.76 -30.68
C GLY A 672 -22.03 -20.32 -31.89
N ALA A 673 -22.62 -21.49 -31.73
CA ALA A 673 -23.56 -22.06 -32.68
C ALA A 673 -24.74 -22.69 -31.92
N SER A 674 -25.95 -22.57 -32.46
CA SER A 674 -27.14 -23.17 -31.88
C SER A 674 -28.09 -23.69 -32.95
N ALA A 675 -28.87 -24.70 -32.58
CA ALA A 675 -29.94 -25.27 -33.37
C ALA A 675 -31.17 -25.49 -32.49
N SER A 676 -32.36 -25.26 -33.03
CA SER A 676 -33.62 -25.52 -32.35
C SER A 676 -34.65 -26.17 -33.26
N LEU A 677 -35.45 -27.05 -32.70
CA LEU A 677 -36.66 -27.61 -33.31
C LEU A 677 -37.85 -27.18 -32.46
N ASN A 678 -38.84 -26.53 -33.06
CA ASN A 678 -40.08 -26.13 -32.42
C ASN A 678 -41.26 -26.79 -33.13
N ASP A 679 -41.87 -27.77 -32.48
CA ASP A 679 -43.03 -28.53 -32.96
C ASP A 679 -44.30 -27.90 -32.41
N PHE A 680 -45.07 -27.26 -33.29
CA PHE A 680 -46.34 -26.63 -32.95
C PHE A 680 -47.51 -27.59 -33.18
N THR A 681 -48.52 -27.50 -32.32
CA THR A 681 -49.69 -28.38 -32.40
C THR A 681 -50.67 -28.07 -33.53
N ASP A 682 -50.50 -26.96 -34.23
CA ASP A 682 -51.20 -26.68 -35.50
C ASP A 682 -50.56 -27.40 -36.70
N GLY A 683 -49.45 -28.13 -36.48
CA GLY A 683 -48.75 -28.90 -37.51
C GLY A 683 -47.57 -28.17 -38.14
N ASN A 684 -47.18 -27.01 -37.61
CA ASN A 684 -45.97 -26.31 -38.04
C ASN A 684 -44.71 -26.81 -37.30
N ASP A 685 -43.75 -27.42 -38.00
CA ASP A 685 -42.42 -27.69 -37.45
C ASP A 685 -41.41 -26.62 -37.87
N ARG A 686 -40.97 -25.80 -36.90
CA ARG A 686 -39.93 -24.77 -37.12
C ARG A 686 -38.56 -25.29 -36.75
N GLN A 687 -37.67 -25.40 -37.73
CA GLN A 687 -36.27 -25.67 -37.53
C GLN A 687 -35.48 -24.37 -37.65
N ALA A 688 -34.56 -24.09 -36.72
CA ALA A 688 -33.73 -22.90 -36.80
C ALA A 688 -32.29 -23.22 -36.42
N ILE A 689 -31.36 -22.56 -37.11
CA ILE A 689 -29.93 -22.62 -36.84
C ILE A 689 -29.36 -21.20 -36.77
N SER A 690 -28.40 -20.99 -35.89
CA SER A 690 -27.66 -19.73 -35.82
C SER A 690 -26.22 -19.94 -35.39
N ALA A 691 -25.36 -19.02 -35.80
CA ALA A 691 -23.99 -18.91 -35.36
C ALA A 691 -23.60 -17.45 -35.18
N TRP A 692 -22.70 -17.19 -34.24
CA TRP A 692 -22.16 -15.86 -33.99
C TRP A 692 -20.69 -15.92 -33.61
N LEU A 693 -19.93 -14.91 -34.01
CA LEU A 693 -18.56 -14.66 -33.61
C LEU A 693 -18.53 -13.32 -32.89
N GLU A 694 -18.12 -13.32 -31.63
CA GLU A 694 -17.88 -12.12 -30.84
C GLU A 694 -16.37 -11.93 -30.65
N THR A 695 -15.89 -10.72 -30.88
CA THR A 695 -14.49 -10.33 -30.66
C THR A 695 -14.42 -9.01 -29.92
N GLN A 696 -13.53 -8.96 -28.92
CA GLN A 696 -13.14 -7.72 -28.26
C GLN A 696 -12.16 -6.97 -29.16
N LEU A 697 -12.63 -5.88 -29.78
CA LEU A 697 -11.87 -5.11 -30.76
C LEU A 697 -10.91 -4.12 -30.08
N TRP A 698 -11.34 -3.54 -28.97
CA TRP A 698 -10.56 -2.57 -28.21
C TRP A 698 -10.98 -2.53 -26.75
N GLN A 699 -10.02 -2.32 -25.85
CA GLN A 699 -10.28 -2.19 -24.43
C GLN A 699 -9.34 -1.17 -23.78
N THR A 700 -9.88 -0.37 -22.87
CA THR A 700 -9.15 0.36 -21.83
C THR A 700 -9.72 -0.06 -20.46
N PRO A 701 -9.17 0.41 -19.33
CA PRO A 701 -9.71 0.07 -18.02
C PRO A 701 -11.19 0.44 -17.84
N ARG A 702 -11.68 1.48 -18.54
CA ARG A 702 -13.07 1.98 -18.42
C ARG A 702 -13.94 1.70 -19.63
N TYR A 703 -13.36 1.52 -20.81
CA TYR A 703 -14.09 1.41 -22.06
C TYR A 703 -13.83 0.08 -22.75
N LYS A 704 -14.88 -0.54 -23.29
CA LYS A 704 -14.78 -1.74 -24.11
C LYS A 704 -15.56 -1.57 -25.40
N LEU A 705 -14.96 -2.01 -26.50
CA LEU A 705 -15.58 -2.13 -27.80
C LEU A 705 -15.53 -3.58 -28.25
N SER A 706 -16.70 -4.17 -28.47
CA SER A 706 -16.84 -5.53 -28.99
C SER A 706 -17.57 -5.51 -30.32
N GLY A 707 -17.16 -6.38 -31.24
CA GLY A 707 -17.83 -6.62 -32.51
C GLY A 707 -18.47 -7.99 -32.51
N VAL A 708 -19.71 -8.08 -32.97
CA VAL A 708 -20.42 -9.35 -33.15
C VAL A 708 -20.84 -9.48 -34.60
N VAL A 709 -20.53 -10.63 -35.20
CA VAL A 709 -21.06 -11.01 -36.52
C VAL A 709 -21.91 -12.25 -36.34
N SER A 710 -23.12 -12.26 -36.88
CA SER A 710 -24.06 -13.37 -36.73
C SER A 710 -24.65 -13.78 -38.07
N ALA A 711 -24.99 -15.05 -38.17
CA ALA A 711 -25.74 -15.61 -39.28
C ALA A 711 -26.72 -16.64 -38.74
N GLY A 712 -27.94 -16.66 -39.26
CA GLY A 712 -28.92 -17.65 -38.88
C GLY A 712 -30.01 -17.79 -39.92
N GLY A 713 -30.89 -18.75 -39.68
CA GLY A 713 -32.04 -18.98 -40.54
C GLY A 713 -32.97 -20.02 -39.93
N SER A 714 -34.21 -19.98 -40.39
CA SER A 714 -35.22 -20.95 -40.07
C SER A 714 -35.91 -21.48 -41.31
N ASP A 715 -36.48 -22.67 -41.17
CA ASP A 715 -37.33 -23.32 -42.14
C ASP A 715 -38.59 -23.79 -41.38
N ASN A 716 -39.76 -23.53 -41.96
CA ASN A 716 -41.07 -23.76 -41.37
C ASN A 716 -41.97 -24.51 -42.36
N ASP A 717 -42.94 -25.26 -41.84
CA ASP A 717 -43.94 -25.90 -42.70
C ASP A 717 -44.94 -24.87 -43.24
N ASP A 718 -45.44 -25.14 -44.44
CA ASP A 718 -46.44 -24.32 -45.12
C ASP A 718 -47.84 -24.56 -44.53
N VAL A 719 -48.05 -24.04 -43.33
CA VAL A 719 -49.32 -24.10 -42.60
C VAL A 719 -49.87 -22.69 -42.42
N ALA A 720 -51.16 -22.52 -42.72
CA ALA A 720 -51.84 -21.26 -42.50
C ALA A 720 -51.97 -20.98 -40.99
N THR A 721 -51.29 -19.94 -40.52
CA THR A 721 -51.21 -19.56 -39.10
C THR A 721 -51.45 -18.06 -38.93
N SER A 722 -51.86 -17.62 -37.73
CA SER A 722 -52.13 -16.21 -37.41
C SER A 722 -50.89 -15.41 -36.99
N TYR A 723 -49.77 -16.10 -36.78
CA TYR A 723 -48.50 -15.54 -36.36
C TYR A 723 -47.48 -15.55 -37.50
N PHE A 724 -46.41 -14.77 -37.36
CA PHE A 724 -45.33 -14.72 -38.36
C PHE A 724 -44.64 -16.09 -38.56
N ASN A 725 -44.84 -16.69 -39.74
CA ASN A 725 -44.35 -18.03 -40.08
C ASN A 725 -43.77 -18.11 -41.51
N PRO A 726 -42.59 -17.52 -41.77
CA PRO A 726 -41.97 -17.56 -43.10
C PRO A 726 -41.55 -18.99 -43.46
N LYS A 727 -41.82 -19.46 -44.68
CA LYS A 727 -41.42 -20.82 -45.13
C LYS A 727 -39.93 -21.09 -44.96
N SER A 728 -39.11 -20.12 -45.36
CA SER A 728 -37.67 -20.12 -45.14
C SER A 728 -37.19 -18.69 -44.97
N ASP A 729 -36.32 -18.45 -44.00
CA ASP A 729 -35.67 -17.16 -43.81
C ASP A 729 -34.17 -17.31 -43.49
N ARG A 730 -33.41 -16.26 -43.79
CA ARG A 730 -31.98 -16.14 -43.49
C ARG A 730 -31.68 -14.72 -43.03
N ASN A 731 -30.92 -14.58 -41.95
CA ASN A 731 -30.51 -13.29 -41.40
C ASN A 731 -28.99 -13.24 -41.20
N TYR A 732 -28.36 -12.16 -41.65
CA TYR A 732 -26.92 -11.91 -41.49
C TYR A 732 -26.72 -10.56 -40.82
N GLY A 733 -26.12 -10.55 -39.64
CA GLY A 733 -26.00 -9.36 -38.81
C GLY A 733 -24.55 -8.99 -38.47
N ALA A 734 -24.33 -7.69 -38.28
CA ALA A 734 -23.14 -7.15 -37.64
C ALA A 734 -23.55 -6.14 -36.56
N GLU A 735 -22.91 -6.21 -35.40
CA GLU A 735 -23.20 -5.38 -34.24
C GLU A 735 -21.90 -4.83 -33.64
N LEU A 736 -21.95 -3.58 -33.18
CA LEU A 736 -20.92 -2.98 -32.33
C LEU A 736 -21.51 -2.70 -30.95
N ARG A 737 -20.80 -3.15 -29.92
CA ARG A 737 -21.15 -2.95 -28.51
C ARG A 737 -20.11 -2.06 -27.85
N HIS A 738 -20.55 -0.90 -27.41
CA HIS A 738 -19.76 0.04 -26.63
C HIS A 738 -20.19 -0.09 -25.16
N SER A 739 -19.24 -0.26 -24.25
CA SER A 739 -19.52 -0.13 -22.82
C SER A 739 -18.52 0.80 -22.14
N TYR A 740 -19.03 1.63 -21.22
CA TYR A 740 -18.23 2.58 -20.45
C TYR A 740 -18.60 2.52 -18.97
N ARG A 741 -17.60 2.30 -18.11
CA ARG A 741 -17.75 2.21 -16.66
C ARG A 741 -17.31 3.48 -15.95
N ILE A 742 -18.09 3.87 -14.94
CA ILE A 742 -17.81 4.99 -14.04
C ILE A 742 -18.02 4.56 -12.59
N LYS A 743 -16.95 4.64 -11.79
CA LYS A 743 -17.05 4.64 -10.33
C LYS A 743 -17.52 6.01 -9.84
N VAL A 744 -18.79 6.12 -9.46
CA VAL A 744 -19.39 7.41 -9.07
C VAL A 744 -19.04 7.78 -7.63
N SER A 745 -19.05 6.80 -6.74
CA SER A 745 -18.69 6.98 -5.32
C SER A 745 -18.27 5.63 -4.71
N ASP A 746 -17.97 5.62 -3.41
CA ASP A 746 -17.66 4.39 -2.67
C ASP A 746 -18.76 3.30 -2.81
N ASP A 747 -20.02 3.71 -2.99
CA ASP A 747 -21.18 2.82 -2.99
C ASP A 747 -21.84 2.64 -4.37
N TRP A 748 -21.52 3.49 -5.36
CA TRP A 748 -22.25 3.56 -6.62
C TRP A 748 -21.36 3.40 -7.85
N ASP A 749 -21.80 2.54 -8.76
CA ASP A 749 -21.23 2.35 -10.10
C ASP A 749 -22.27 2.66 -11.17
N LEU A 750 -21.82 3.20 -12.30
CA LEU A 750 -22.62 3.43 -13.50
C LEU A 750 -21.92 2.81 -14.70
N ASP A 751 -22.55 1.82 -15.32
CA ASP A 751 -22.17 1.33 -16.64
C ASP A 751 -23.13 1.91 -17.69
N GLN A 752 -22.57 2.39 -18.81
CA GLN A 752 -23.32 2.85 -19.97
C GLN A 752 -23.07 1.93 -21.14
N PHE A 753 -24.11 1.62 -21.91
CA PHE A 753 -24.03 0.76 -23.08
C PHE A 753 -24.63 1.48 -24.29
N LEU A 754 -23.93 1.43 -25.41
CA LEU A 754 -24.44 1.82 -26.73
C LEU A 754 -24.23 0.64 -27.67
N GLU A 755 -25.32 0.13 -28.22
CA GLU A 755 -25.33 -1.03 -29.12
C GLU A 755 -25.90 -0.56 -30.45
N THR A 756 -25.18 -0.84 -31.55
CA THR A 756 -25.62 -0.50 -32.90
C THR A 756 -25.49 -1.72 -33.79
N SER A 757 -26.55 -2.10 -34.48
CA SER A 757 -26.55 -3.26 -35.36
C SER A 757 -27.12 -2.93 -36.74
N VAL A 758 -26.67 -3.71 -37.72
CA VAL A 758 -27.21 -3.74 -39.09
C VAL A 758 -27.34 -5.19 -39.51
N ASN A 759 -28.42 -5.51 -40.21
CA ASN A 759 -28.63 -6.87 -40.69
C ASN A 759 -29.24 -6.89 -42.10
N GLN A 760 -28.99 -8.01 -42.79
CA GLN A 760 -29.62 -8.35 -44.06
C GLN A 760 -30.53 -9.55 -43.85
N TYR A 761 -31.83 -9.32 -43.99
CA TYR A 761 -32.88 -10.32 -43.84
C TYR A 761 -33.39 -10.76 -45.21
N ARG A 762 -33.49 -12.08 -45.42
CA ARG A 762 -34.01 -12.69 -46.64
C ARG A 762 -35.13 -13.64 -46.27
N GLN A 763 -36.31 -13.42 -46.82
CA GLN A 763 -37.48 -14.27 -46.62
C GLN A 763 -37.90 -14.86 -47.96
N GLU A 764 -38.22 -16.15 -47.99
CA GLU A 764 -38.74 -16.78 -49.20
C GLU A 764 -40.03 -16.09 -49.67
N GLY A 765 -40.10 -15.77 -50.96
CA GLY A 765 -41.23 -15.06 -51.56
C GLY A 765 -41.13 -13.53 -51.53
N TYR A 766 -40.10 -12.96 -50.90
CA TYR A 766 -39.92 -11.51 -50.75
C TYR A 766 -38.50 -11.05 -51.10
N ASP A 767 -38.35 -9.77 -51.41
CA ASP A 767 -37.04 -9.17 -51.66
C ASP A 767 -36.21 -9.06 -50.35
N PRO A 768 -34.87 -9.22 -50.43
CA PRO A 768 -33.99 -8.98 -49.28
C PRO A 768 -34.16 -7.57 -48.70
N ALA A 769 -34.20 -7.47 -47.38
CA ALA A 769 -34.41 -6.23 -46.65
C ALA A 769 -33.28 -5.94 -45.64
N THR A 770 -32.87 -4.67 -45.58
CA THR A 770 -31.92 -4.19 -44.58
C THR A 770 -32.66 -3.71 -43.32
N GLY A 771 -32.31 -4.33 -42.19
CA GLY A 771 -32.68 -3.89 -40.86
C GLY A 771 -31.54 -3.20 -40.11
N TRP A 772 -31.87 -2.52 -39.02
CA TRP A 772 -30.91 -1.85 -38.14
C TRP A 772 -31.48 -1.71 -36.73
N GLU A 773 -30.60 -1.59 -35.74
CA GLU A 773 -30.96 -1.27 -34.35
C GLU A 773 -29.98 -0.27 -33.75
N ILE A 774 -30.49 0.63 -32.90
CA ILE A 774 -29.71 1.44 -31.98
C ILE A 774 -30.32 1.37 -30.58
N SER A 775 -29.51 0.97 -29.60
CA SER A 775 -29.92 0.80 -28.21
C SER A 775 -28.97 1.56 -27.29
N TYR A 776 -29.52 2.30 -26.33
CA TYR A 776 -28.77 2.94 -25.27
C TYR A 776 -29.33 2.55 -23.91
N SER A 777 -28.44 2.16 -22.99
CA SER A 777 -28.86 1.82 -21.63
C SER A 777 -27.84 2.22 -20.57
N GLN A 778 -28.35 2.39 -19.35
CA GLN A 778 -27.58 2.72 -18.15
C GLN A 778 -27.86 1.68 -17.09
N GLN A 779 -26.81 1.12 -16.48
CA GLN A 779 -26.89 0.21 -15.34
C GLN A 779 -26.27 0.86 -14.10
N TRP A 780 -27.12 1.14 -13.12
CA TRP A 780 -26.73 1.64 -11.82
C TRP A 780 -26.55 0.47 -10.86
N ARG A 781 -25.39 0.37 -10.21
CA ARG A 781 -25.16 -0.63 -9.15
C ARG A 781 -24.87 0.04 -7.82
N TRP A 782 -25.49 -0.47 -6.77
CA TRP A 782 -25.27 -0.02 -5.40
C TRP A 782 -24.72 -1.17 -4.54
N ARG A 783 -23.51 -0.97 -4.01
CA ARG A 783 -22.80 -1.90 -3.08
C ARG A 783 -22.79 -3.37 -3.52
N ASP A 784 -22.78 -3.65 -4.82
CA ASP A 784 -22.93 -5.00 -5.40
C ASP A 784 -24.27 -5.73 -5.05
N GLN A 785 -25.19 -5.07 -4.32
CA GLN A 785 -26.45 -5.64 -3.84
C GLN A 785 -27.62 -5.36 -4.77
N ILE A 786 -27.72 -4.12 -5.26
CA ILE A 786 -28.83 -3.68 -6.10
C ILE A 786 -28.27 -3.28 -7.46
N SER A 787 -28.91 -3.75 -8.53
CA SER A 787 -28.60 -3.36 -9.90
C SER A 787 -29.89 -2.95 -10.62
N VAL A 788 -29.88 -1.77 -11.24
CA VAL A 788 -30.99 -1.26 -12.04
C VAL A 788 -30.47 -0.87 -13.42
N LYS A 789 -30.84 -1.62 -14.46
CA LYS A 789 -30.55 -1.29 -15.86
C LYS A 789 -31.80 -0.73 -16.51
N LEU A 790 -31.71 0.47 -17.10
CA LEU A 790 -32.79 1.13 -17.83
C LEU A 790 -32.29 1.45 -19.24
N GLY A 791 -33.12 1.23 -20.25
CA GLY A 791 -32.71 1.49 -21.63
C GLY A 791 -33.86 1.72 -22.60
N VAL A 792 -33.48 2.25 -23.76
CA VAL A 792 -34.34 2.46 -24.91
C VAL A 792 -33.64 1.92 -26.15
N SER A 793 -34.38 1.20 -26.99
CA SER A 793 -33.93 0.74 -28.30
C SER A 793 -34.90 1.19 -29.39
N ARG A 794 -34.36 1.47 -30.57
CA ARG A 794 -35.10 1.74 -31.80
C ARG A 794 -34.55 0.82 -32.88
N ASP A 795 -35.44 0.10 -33.53
CA ASP A 795 -35.07 -0.84 -34.58
C ASP A 795 -35.95 -0.68 -35.82
N LYS A 796 -35.48 -1.26 -36.92
CA LYS A 796 -36.24 -1.52 -38.13
C LYS A 796 -36.09 -2.99 -38.49
N ALA A 797 -37.21 -3.71 -38.51
CA ALA A 797 -37.32 -5.08 -38.99
C ALA A 797 -38.21 -5.13 -40.25
N THR A 798 -38.21 -6.24 -40.98
CA THR A 798 -39.10 -6.46 -42.12
C THR A 798 -39.77 -7.81 -41.99
N TYR A 799 -41.09 -7.82 -42.06
CA TYR A 799 -41.92 -9.02 -41.97
C TYR A 799 -42.81 -9.06 -43.21
N ASP A 800 -42.81 -10.18 -43.94
CA ASP A 800 -43.65 -10.36 -45.14
C ASP A 800 -43.47 -9.23 -46.17
N GLY A 801 -42.22 -8.77 -46.33
CA GLY A 801 -41.83 -7.68 -47.23
C GLY A 801 -42.11 -6.26 -46.71
N GLU A 802 -42.82 -6.12 -45.59
CA GLU A 802 -43.23 -4.84 -45.05
C GLU A 802 -42.30 -4.38 -43.90
N PRO A 803 -41.73 -3.16 -43.97
CA PRO A 803 -40.86 -2.66 -42.92
C PRO A 803 -41.64 -2.16 -41.70
N GLU A 804 -41.21 -2.58 -40.52
CA GLU A 804 -41.72 -2.13 -39.23
C GLU A 804 -40.63 -1.46 -38.41
N ASN A 805 -40.98 -0.37 -37.73
CA ASN A 805 -40.07 0.29 -36.81
C ASN A 805 -40.55 0.08 -35.36
N GLY A 806 -39.71 -0.54 -34.54
CA GLY A 806 -39.96 -0.77 -33.12
C GLY A 806 -39.33 0.31 -32.24
N THR A 807 -40.00 0.69 -31.16
CA THR A 807 -39.38 1.35 -30.00
C THR A 807 -39.59 0.50 -28.78
N LEU A 808 -38.49 0.02 -28.20
CA LEU A 808 -38.44 -0.76 -26.98
C LEU A 808 -37.98 0.14 -25.83
N ILE A 809 -38.67 0.08 -24.69
CA ILE A 809 -38.18 0.60 -23.41
C ILE A 809 -38.11 -0.60 -22.46
N PHE A 810 -36.99 -0.75 -21.76
CA PHE A 810 -36.78 -1.87 -20.85
C PHE A 810 -36.16 -1.44 -19.52
N ALA A 811 -36.45 -2.24 -18.50
CA ALA A 811 -35.94 -2.10 -17.14
C ALA A 811 -35.61 -3.48 -16.57
N ASN A 812 -34.39 -3.65 -16.07
CA ASN A 812 -33.96 -4.85 -15.37
C ASN A 812 -33.55 -4.45 -13.95
N PHE A 813 -34.15 -5.09 -12.95
CA PHE A 813 -33.90 -4.87 -11.54
C PHE A 813 -33.40 -6.17 -10.92
N GLU A 814 -32.28 -6.12 -10.22
CA GLU A 814 -31.75 -7.22 -9.44
C GLU A 814 -31.45 -6.76 -8.02
N MET A 815 -31.83 -7.56 -7.03
CA MET A 815 -31.54 -7.31 -5.61
C MET A 815 -31.07 -8.59 -4.95
N ARG A 816 -29.83 -8.60 -4.46
CA ARG A 816 -29.24 -9.65 -3.62
C ARG A 816 -29.47 -9.36 -2.15
N PHE A 817 -29.93 -10.35 -1.41
CA PHE A 817 -30.16 -10.28 0.03
C PHE A 817 -28.91 -10.79 0.77
N MET A 818 -27.89 -9.93 0.90
CA MET A 818 -26.66 -10.26 1.63
C MET A 818 -26.88 -10.19 3.15
N GLN A 819 -26.23 -11.09 3.90
CA GLN A 819 -26.25 -11.13 5.36
C GLN A 819 -25.24 -10.18 6.00
#